data_AF-A0A2N0VXI4-F1
#
_entry.id   AF-A0A2N0VXI4-F1
#
_cell.length_a   1.000
_cell.length_b   1.000
_cell.length_c   1.000
_cell.angle_alpha   90.00
_cell.angle_beta   90.00
_cell.angle_gamma   90.00
#
_symmetry.space_group_name_H-M   'P 1'
#
loop_
_entity.id
_entity.type
_entity.pdbx_description
1 polymer ?
#
loop_
_entity_poly.entity_id
_entity_poly.type
_entity_poly.pdbx_seq_one_letter_code
_entity_poly.pdbx_strand_id
1 'polypeptide(L)'
;MNMFNIPKAIEVLHTNASIISANNLSRFKQGLDQKLKYGKSQCAHYVKIAISSAEGGALPLKNSGINSAKDYGPCLIENGFHAVDGAMSAHIAGVYSITGQQAGDVVVVQSAPNHPDGHMAMFDGTQWVSDFVQPKGFYPAAIYRTNSISFVLYRYGDAQDAPPPAENKTDNKDLHICYPITKNAKGDEFGNSEEILSHIEKEPAGLYLVGRNGMWHGGIHISSVTTPWCALSGNGASESTDFPTPYKGGQSLRCMADGEVVAYRICKDYLHAPWPSGELSYSGSFVLIRHYLQPGEDKKSSLTFYTLYMHLAPWSAYQGKKGETSWKINEKNGLSAYEDADRTVRKGTLPKGTKVRWDENDEGYKTQTDKGRIYGNVTLDQDVIVKAHGQTPEKKLFSKGELVWVLADRDNLKTTESVVIPPAWWAHFLPPSKETLEYDKVVCPNPLRINAKDPVGHLGYYQNPVSMGYIPRYQAHIECLSVDENLPTFLTNPDKVERDKPLYLKYSPGLLRYNKDLSTGKFVKETQVTRSTGIATLSKIKPASGPVDGTNPAETYYQIYPETAWLAKSSVKLLSRYDLGDLGFTLTDDSPQSFDKLEGKIPPESLIKKILDILHHDSQQDMRIDYALMQTNYKRLIDMLSAKPESYSPEEYRQAIHNPHMRDSLFRIIAKHPSEWYFKPADSLWQTFLKNLAKDQPEWKAYNETAIKKLGWIQDLDKSKVALGPSLWHMHPIVFLNMMSSKGRFSYKYSNYNITLDDALDTQLKLGNNGGPTMQKGGGFPRISKEEIRPYFDPEIHLEEPDIFQYLDISMPVSVTEEQMRAYLSNKNILSGHEATFLNAAQKYGVNAIYLAVHASLETGNGKSPLGTGIIVDGVKVYNMYGIGALDGKAVVTGSNMAKKMGWTTPEKAIDGGASWIASHYILAKQNTLYKMRWNPENPGTHQYATAANWALAQSKSLKRECDLFPEVTLPLDIPVYKK
;
A
#
# COMPACT_ATOMS: atom_id res chain seq x y z
N MET A 1 16.91 15.31 -39.39
CA MET A 1 17.76 16.34 -38.74
C MET A 1 19.11 15.72 -38.49
N ASN A 2 20.21 16.40 -38.85
CA ASN A 2 21.55 15.94 -38.50
C ASN A 2 21.68 15.96 -36.97
N MET A 3 21.91 14.80 -36.38
CA MET A 3 22.04 14.62 -34.94
C MET A 3 23.41 15.15 -34.49
N PHE A 4 23.45 16.06 -33.51
CA PHE A 4 24.70 16.54 -32.93
C PHE A 4 25.47 15.38 -32.29
N ASN A 5 26.70 15.15 -32.78
CA ASN A 5 27.54 14.06 -32.32
C ASN A 5 28.36 14.49 -31.09
N ILE A 6 27.78 14.34 -29.90
CA ILE A 6 28.41 14.69 -28.60
C ILE A 6 29.82 14.05 -28.45
N PRO A 7 30.02 12.73 -28.70
CA PRO A 7 31.35 12.14 -28.65
C PRO A 7 32.37 12.84 -29.56
N LYS A 8 31.95 13.25 -30.76
CA LYS A 8 32.84 13.95 -31.70
C LYS A 8 33.21 15.36 -31.22
N ALA A 9 32.26 16.10 -30.64
CA ALA A 9 32.55 17.41 -30.05
C ALA A 9 33.60 17.30 -28.94
N ILE A 10 33.40 16.34 -28.03
CA ILE A 10 34.31 16.08 -26.90
C ILE A 10 35.71 15.68 -27.40
N GLU A 11 35.80 14.79 -28.40
CA GLU A 11 37.07 14.39 -29.00
C GLU A 11 37.85 15.58 -29.57
N VAL A 12 37.18 16.46 -30.33
CA VAL A 12 37.78 17.65 -30.94
C VAL A 12 38.27 18.62 -29.85
N LEU A 13 37.48 18.79 -28.79
CA LEU A 13 37.82 19.69 -27.69
C LEU A 13 39.06 19.21 -26.91
N HIS A 14 39.13 17.92 -26.59
CA HIS A 14 40.30 17.30 -25.94
C HIS A 14 41.56 17.34 -26.81
N THR A 15 41.40 17.12 -28.11
CA THR A 15 42.52 17.20 -29.08
C THR A 15 43.12 18.61 -29.07
N ASN A 16 42.27 19.63 -29.14
CA ASN A 16 42.70 21.03 -29.12
C ASN A 16 43.35 21.42 -27.79
N ALA A 17 42.73 21.07 -26.65
CA ALA A 17 43.29 21.32 -25.32
C ALA A 17 44.69 20.69 -25.14
N SER A 18 44.88 19.48 -25.65
CA SER A 18 46.15 18.76 -25.60
C SER A 18 47.25 19.46 -26.44
N ILE A 19 46.91 19.89 -27.66
CA ILE A 19 47.82 20.63 -28.55
C ILE A 19 48.22 21.98 -27.91
N ILE A 20 47.27 22.69 -27.31
CA ILE A 20 47.52 23.97 -26.64
C ILE A 20 48.47 23.77 -25.45
N SER A 21 48.19 22.78 -24.61
CA SER A 21 49.02 22.45 -23.45
C SER A 21 50.45 22.10 -23.86
N ALA A 22 50.64 21.26 -24.88
CA ALA A 22 51.95 20.90 -25.40
C ALA A 22 52.74 22.11 -25.95
N ASN A 23 52.07 22.98 -26.70
CA ASN A 23 52.68 24.20 -27.24
C ASN A 23 53.07 25.19 -26.14
N ASN A 24 52.20 25.42 -25.15
CA ASN A 24 52.49 26.30 -24.03
C ASN A 24 53.64 25.76 -23.17
N LEU A 25 53.70 24.44 -22.96
CA LEU A 25 54.81 23.79 -22.27
C LEU A 25 56.14 23.95 -23.02
N SER A 26 56.10 23.81 -24.35
CA SER A 26 57.29 24.03 -25.21
C SER A 26 57.79 25.47 -25.12
N ARG A 27 56.89 26.45 -25.26
CA ARG A 27 57.23 27.89 -25.16
C ARG A 27 57.78 28.26 -23.79
N PHE A 28 57.19 27.72 -22.72
CA PHE A 28 57.69 27.91 -21.36
C PHE A 28 59.09 27.32 -21.19
N LYS A 29 59.34 26.10 -21.68
CA LYS A 29 60.67 25.47 -21.65
C LYS A 29 61.72 26.21 -22.48
N GLN A 30 61.31 26.85 -23.58
CA GLN A 30 62.18 27.67 -24.44
C GLN A 30 62.38 29.10 -23.90
N GLY A 31 61.80 29.45 -22.75
CA GLY A 31 61.89 30.79 -22.17
C GLY A 31 61.12 31.87 -22.93
N LEU A 32 60.29 31.49 -23.92
CA LEU A 32 59.47 32.40 -24.71
C LEU A 32 58.26 32.93 -23.92
N ASP A 33 57.83 32.21 -22.88
CA ASP A 33 56.82 32.65 -21.92
C ASP A 33 57.38 32.52 -20.48
N GLN A 34 57.21 33.56 -19.66
CA GLN A 34 57.72 33.58 -18.28
C GLN A 34 56.91 32.70 -17.31
N LYS A 35 55.71 32.24 -17.69
CA LYS A 35 54.81 31.41 -16.86
C LYS A 35 54.10 30.38 -17.72
N LEU A 36 54.03 29.13 -17.23
CA LEU A 36 53.26 28.08 -17.90
C LEU A 36 51.76 28.41 -17.83
N LYS A 37 51.13 28.57 -18.99
CA LYS A 37 49.68 28.76 -19.13
C LYS A 37 49.03 27.46 -19.56
N TYR A 38 47.92 27.08 -18.93
CA TYR A 38 47.19 25.86 -19.28
C TYR A 38 46.31 26.04 -20.53
N GLY A 39 45.77 27.24 -20.76
CA GLY A 39 44.95 27.59 -21.93
C GLY A 39 45.45 28.84 -22.66
N LYS A 40 44.67 29.31 -23.65
CA LYS A 40 44.96 30.51 -24.47
C LYS A 40 44.05 31.70 -24.18
N SER A 41 43.13 31.58 -23.21
CA SER A 41 42.07 32.58 -22.97
C SER A 41 41.12 32.71 -24.17
N GLN A 42 40.90 31.59 -24.88
CA GLN A 42 40.05 31.51 -26.06
C GLN A 42 38.99 30.41 -25.88
N CYS A 43 38.50 30.24 -24.65
CA CYS A 43 37.60 29.14 -24.27
C CYS A 43 36.36 29.05 -25.18
N ALA A 44 35.72 30.19 -25.47
CA ALA A 44 34.56 30.24 -26.36
C ALA A 44 34.87 29.79 -27.79
N HIS A 45 36.04 30.16 -28.33
CA HIS A 45 36.47 29.77 -29.67
C HIS A 45 36.65 28.26 -29.83
N TYR A 46 37.23 27.60 -28.82
CA TYR A 46 37.50 26.16 -28.91
C TYR A 46 36.25 25.31 -28.64
N VAL A 47 35.36 25.74 -27.73
CA VAL A 47 34.05 25.11 -27.56
C VAL A 47 33.19 25.28 -28.82
N LYS A 48 33.27 26.45 -29.48
CA LYS A 48 32.63 26.69 -30.78
C LYS A 48 33.12 25.72 -31.86
N ILE A 49 34.44 25.55 -32.01
CA ILE A 49 35.03 24.60 -32.97
C ILE A 49 34.54 23.17 -32.70
N ALA A 50 34.49 22.77 -31.42
CA ALA A 50 33.99 21.45 -31.02
C ALA A 50 32.53 21.25 -31.43
N ILE A 51 31.66 22.25 -31.19
CA ILE A 51 30.25 22.19 -31.57
C ILE A 51 30.10 22.13 -33.10
N SER A 52 30.78 23.02 -33.85
CA SER A 52 30.74 23.02 -35.32
C SER A 52 31.25 21.71 -35.95
N SER A 53 32.21 21.04 -35.32
CA SER A 53 32.79 19.79 -35.84
C SER A 53 31.88 18.58 -35.64
N ALA A 54 30.95 18.65 -34.69
CA ALA A 54 30.01 17.58 -34.35
C ALA A 54 28.76 17.53 -35.25
N GLU A 55 28.55 18.54 -36.10
CA GLU A 55 27.38 18.63 -37.01
C GLU A 55 27.65 18.10 -38.44
N GLY A 56 28.71 17.31 -38.65
CA GLY A 56 29.00 16.72 -39.96
C GLY A 56 29.79 17.62 -40.92
N GLY A 57 30.44 18.67 -40.40
CA GLY A 57 31.56 19.33 -41.08
C GLY A 57 31.23 20.43 -42.10
N ALA A 58 30.01 20.98 -42.17
CA ALA A 58 29.72 22.02 -43.17
C ALA A 58 28.59 23.04 -42.85
N LEU A 59 28.31 23.39 -41.59
CA LEU A 59 27.44 24.55 -41.29
C LEU A 59 28.09 25.47 -40.24
N PRO A 60 28.21 26.78 -40.52
CA PRO A 60 28.63 27.73 -39.49
C PRO A 60 27.52 27.87 -38.45
N LEU A 61 27.89 27.80 -37.16
CA LEU A 61 27.02 28.22 -36.06
C LEU A 61 26.38 29.57 -36.42
N LYS A 62 25.05 29.67 -36.32
CA LYS A 62 24.37 30.96 -36.45
C LYS A 62 25.00 31.95 -35.46
N ASN A 63 25.17 33.22 -35.86
CA ASN A 63 25.83 34.25 -35.05
C ASN A 63 27.29 33.95 -34.64
N SER A 64 28.08 33.42 -35.59
CA SER A 64 29.51 33.09 -35.39
C SER A 64 30.44 34.27 -35.02
N GLY A 65 29.95 35.52 -35.06
CA GLY A 65 30.71 36.74 -34.72
C GLY A 65 30.80 37.08 -33.23
N ILE A 66 30.17 36.30 -32.34
CA ILE A 66 30.28 36.51 -30.89
C ILE A 66 31.68 36.14 -30.42
N ASN A 67 32.39 37.11 -29.83
CA ASN A 67 33.77 36.93 -29.35
C ASN A 67 33.84 36.74 -27.82
N SER A 68 32.83 37.18 -27.08
CA SER A 68 32.79 37.11 -25.62
C SER A 68 32.07 35.84 -25.16
N ALA A 69 32.64 35.10 -24.20
CA ALA A 69 32.08 33.83 -23.75
C ALA A 69 30.75 34.01 -23.02
N LYS A 70 30.61 35.07 -22.21
CA LYS A 70 29.39 35.37 -21.45
C LYS A 70 28.14 35.61 -22.31
N ASP A 71 28.33 36.01 -23.57
CA ASP A 71 27.27 36.38 -24.51
C ASP A 71 26.85 35.21 -25.42
N TYR A 72 27.42 34.00 -25.22
CA TYR A 72 27.19 32.86 -26.12
C TYR A 72 25.83 32.17 -25.97
N GLY A 73 25.11 32.44 -24.88
CA GLY A 73 23.84 31.77 -24.55
C GLY A 73 22.79 31.77 -25.68
N PRO A 74 22.43 32.93 -26.25
CA PRO A 74 21.50 33.01 -27.38
C PRO A 74 21.96 32.20 -28.61
N CYS A 75 23.27 32.21 -28.91
CA CYS A 75 23.83 31.41 -30.01
C CYS A 75 23.70 29.91 -29.73
N LEU A 76 23.93 29.44 -28.51
CA LEU A 76 23.70 28.04 -28.15
C LEU A 76 22.23 27.65 -28.36
N ILE A 77 21.29 28.52 -27.97
CA ILE A 77 19.86 28.29 -28.17
C ILE A 77 19.49 28.18 -29.65
N GLU A 78 19.99 29.10 -30.48
CA GLU A 78 19.77 29.08 -31.94
C GLU A 78 20.33 27.83 -32.64
N ASN A 79 21.28 27.14 -32.01
CA ASN A 79 21.93 25.93 -32.53
C ASN A 79 21.50 24.68 -31.74
N GLY A 80 20.27 24.67 -31.20
CA GLY A 80 19.63 23.45 -30.68
C GLY A 80 19.95 23.09 -29.23
N PHE A 81 20.58 24.00 -28.48
CA PHE A 81 20.70 23.87 -27.04
C PHE A 81 19.52 24.54 -26.32
N HIS A 82 19.23 24.14 -25.09
CA HIS A 82 18.29 24.80 -24.21
C HIS A 82 18.95 25.07 -22.85
N ALA A 83 18.57 26.18 -22.21
CA ALA A 83 19.02 26.46 -20.85
C ALA A 83 18.42 25.41 -19.89
N VAL A 84 19.25 24.87 -19.00
CA VAL A 84 18.83 23.92 -17.98
C VAL A 84 18.35 24.69 -16.75
N ASP A 85 17.04 24.67 -16.51
CA ASP A 85 16.44 25.34 -15.36
C ASP A 85 16.89 24.71 -14.04
N GLY A 86 17.19 25.55 -13.05
CA GLY A 86 17.59 25.11 -11.71
C GLY A 86 19.02 24.57 -11.60
N ALA A 87 19.88 24.77 -12.60
CA ALA A 87 21.29 24.40 -12.53
C ALA A 87 22.02 25.19 -11.42
N MET A 88 22.48 24.51 -10.37
CA MET A 88 23.20 25.09 -9.23
C MET A 88 24.65 24.57 -9.17
N SER A 89 25.58 25.40 -8.71
CA SER A 89 26.95 24.94 -8.46
C SER A 89 27.00 24.07 -7.21
N ALA A 90 27.54 22.86 -7.33
CA ALA A 90 27.90 21.99 -6.22
C ALA A 90 29.42 21.94 -6.05
N HIS A 91 29.88 21.69 -4.83
CA HIS A 91 31.31 21.57 -4.53
C HIS A 91 31.57 20.22 -3.85
N ILE A 92 32.18 19.30 -4.59
CA ILE A 92 32.44 17.92 -4.14
C ILE A 92 33.94 17.69 -4.20
N ALA A 93 34.55 17.31 -3.08
CA ALA A 93 35.97 16.95 -2.99
C ALA A 93 36.96 17.99 -3.59
N GLY A 94 36.65 19.29 -3.50
CA GLY A 94 37.53 20.36 -4.03
C GLY A 94 37.31 20.72 -5.50
N VAL A 95 36.31 20.12 -6.15
CA VAL A 95 35.95 20.31 -7.57
C VAL A 95 34.54 20.91 -7.67
N TYR A 96 34.38 21.94 -8.49
CA TYR A 96 33.08 22.60 -8.72
C TYR A 96 32.30 21.89 -9.85
N SER A 97 31.17 21.29 -9.50
CA SER A 97 30.23 20.69 -10.46
C SER A 97 28.96 21.53 -10.55
N ILE A 98 28.10 21.20 -11.51
CA ILE A 98 26.77 21.74 -11.72
C ILE A 98 25.79 20.59 -11.54
N THR A 99 24.75 20.80 -10.73
CA THR A 99 23.72 19.79 -10.47
C THR A 99 23.08 19.31 -11.76
N GLY A 100 23.10 18.00 -12.00
CA GLY A 100 22.47 17.39 -13.19
C GLY A 100 23.25 17.55 -14.49
N GLN A 101 24.54 17.92 -14.46
CA GLN A 101 25.39 18.01 -15.65
C GLN A 101 25.56 16.65 -16.36
N GLN A 102 25.57 16.67 -17.69
CA GLN A 102 25.69 15.51 -18.58
C GLN A 102 26.76 15.75 -19.65
N ALA A 103 27.33 14.68 -20.19
CA ALA A 103 28.31 14.78 -21.26
C ALA A 103 27.70 15.53 -22.46
N GLY A 104 28.41 16.54 -22.97
CA GLY A 104 27.94 17.44 -24.03
C GLY A 104 27.27 18.73 -23.55
N ASP A 105 26.99 18.87 -22.25
CA ASP A 105 26.47 20.13 -21.72
C ASP A 105 27.52 21.25 -21.83
N VAL A 106 27.06 22.46 -22.16
CA VAL A 106 27.88 23.67 -22.28
C VAL A 106 27.51 24.64 -21.17
N VAL A 107 28.48 25.05 -20.36
CA VAL A 107 28.29 26.10 -19.36
C VAL A 107 28.78 27.44 -19.90
N VAL A 108 27.99 28.49 -19.68
CA VAL A 108 28.38 29.88 -19.92
C VAL A 108 28.42 30.62 -18.58
N VAL A 109 29.60 31.05 -18.17
CA VAL A 109 29.87 31.79 -16.93
C VAL A 109 30.05 33.27 -17.26
N GLN A 110 29.44 34.14 -16.46
CA GLN A 110 29.47 35.58 -16.65
C GLN A 110 30.85 36.20 -16.35
N SER A 111 31.02 37.50 -16.60
CA SER A 111 32.29 38.20 -16.38
C SER A 111 32.72 38.22 -14.92
N ALA A 112 34.03 38.12 -14.68
CA ALA A 112 34.65 38.26 -13.36
C ALA A 112 35.62 39.46 -13.33
N PRO A 113 36.06 39.94 -12.16
CA PRO A 113 37.09 40.97 -12.07
C PRO A 113 38.34 40.60 -12.89
N ASN A 114 38.78 41.51 -13.77
CA ASN A 114 39.87 41.32 -14.75
C ASN A 114 39.64 40.26 -15.84
N HIS A 115 38.42 39.73 -15.96
CA HIS A 115 37.99 38.81 -17.01
C HIS A 115 36.63 39.27 -17.60
N PRO A 116 36.63 40.33 -18.43
CA PRO A 116 35.41 40.96 -18.93
C PRO A 116 34.58 40.06 -19.86
N ASP A 117 35.20 39.03 -20.42
CA ASP A 117 34.59 38.14 -21.41
C ASP A 117 33.89 36.91 -20.84
N GLY A 118 34.00 36.66 -19.53
CA GLY A 118 33.45 35.47 -18.89
C GLY A 118 34.17 34.18 -19.31
N HIS A 119 33.48 33.05 -19.19
CA HIS A 119 34.04 31.73 -19.52
C HIS A 119 33.02 30.77 -20.12
N MET A 120 33.46 29.90 -21.02
CA MET A 120 32.61 28.84 -21.61
C MET A 120 33.36 27.51 -21.64
N ALA A 121 32.69 26.43 -21.25
CA ALA A 121 33.27 25.08 -21.23
C ALA A 121 32.21 24.01 -21.54
N MET A 122 32.64 22.84 -22.00
CA MET A 122 31.77 21.68 -22.22
C MET A 122 32.14 20.56 -21.25
N PHE A 123 31.15 19.83 -20.74
CA PHE A 123 31.36 18.68 -19.86
C PHE A 123 31.58 17.41 -20.69
N ASP A 124 32.66 16.67 -20.43
CA ASP A 124 32.97 15.44 -21.17
C ASP A 124 32.37 14.16 -20.56
N GLY A 125 31.65 14.29 -19.43
CA GLY A 125 31.15 13.19 -18.62
C GLY A 125 31.96 12.96 -17.33
N THR A 126 33.15 13.52 -17.23
CA THR A 126 34.05 13.46 -16.06
C THR A 126 34.63 14.82 -15.66
N GLN A 127 35.06 15.64 -16.63
CA GLN A 127 35.70 16.94 -16.43
C GLN A 127 35.12 18.02 -17.36
N TRP A 128 35.30 19.28 -16.97
CA TRP A 128 34.96 20.43 -17.80
C TRP A 128 36.16 20.80 -18.67
N VAL A 129 35.91 21.00 -19.96
CA VAL A 129 36.97 21.22 -20.97
C VAL A 129 36.64 22.45 -21.81
N SER A 130 37.66 23.25 -22.10
CA SER A 130 37.60 24.39 -23.03
C SER A 130 38.82 24.37 -23.94
N ASP A 131 39.54 25.49 -24.05
CA ASP A 131 40.92 25.57 -24.50
C ASP A 131 41.94 24.87 -23.57
N PHE A 132 41.50 24.35 -22.42
CA PHE A 132 42.25 23.46 -21.54
C PHE A 132 41.31 22.59 -20.70
N VAL A 133 41.82 21.53 -20.07
CA VAL A 133 41.06 20.68 -19.13
C VAL A 133 41.04 21.32 -17.74
N GLN A 134 39.87 21.45 -17.13
CA GLN A 134 39.69 22.21 -15.89
C GLN A 134 39.71 21.30 -14.65
N PRO A 135 40.81 21.28 -13.86
CA PRO A 135 40.97 20.31 -12.76
C PRO A 135 40.11 20.61 -11.53
N LYS A 136 39.55 21.83 -11.43
CA LYS A 136 38.75 22.29 -10.29
C LYS A 136 37.30 22.59 -10.66
N GLY A 137 36.81 21.99 -11.74
CA GLY A 137 35.43 22.12 -12.16
C GLY A 137 35.19 23.24 -13.16
N PHE A 138 33.93 23.61 -13.38
CA PHE A 138 33.53 24.50 -14.47
C PHE A 138 34.06 25.94 -14.39
N TYR A 139 34.48 26.39 -13.21
CA TYR A 139 35.15 27.69 -13.05
C TYR A 139 36.64 27.62 -13.42
N PRO A 140 37.14 28.47 -14.34
CA PRO A 140 38.49 28.34 -14.87
C PRO A 140 39.58 28.81 -13.90
N ALA A 141 39.26 29.72 -12.98
CA ALA A 141 40.23 30.32 -12.06
C ALA A 141 39.62 30.61 -10.68
N ALA A 142 40.49 30.88 -9.68
CA ALA A 142 40.07 31.09 -8.30
C ALA A 142 39.14 32.31 -8.17
N ILE A 143 39.38 33.37 -8.94
CA ILE A 143 38.55 34.58 -8.92
C ILE A 143 37.08 34.30 -9.26
N TYR A 144 36.81 33.35 -10.17
CA TYR A 144 35.44 32.94 -10.50
C TYR A 144 34.77 32.18 -9.35
N ARG A 145 35.54 31.33 -8.66
CA ARG A 145 35.07 30.54 -7.52
C ARG A 145 34.81 31.41 -6.29
N THR A 146 35.76 32.26 -5.92
CA THR A 146 35.68 33.11 -4.73
C THR A 146 34.53 34.11 -4.83
N ASN A 147 34.20 34.59 -6.03
CA ASN A 147 33.10 35.53 -6.24
C ASN A 147 31.78 34.87 -6.64
N SER A 148 31.72 33.53 -6.70
CA SER A 148 30.52 32.77 -7.09
C SER A 148 29.84 33.33 -8.35
N ILE A 149 30.62 33.53 -9.40
CA ILE A 149 30.17 34.23 -10.62
C ILE A 149 29.03 33.45 -11.28
N SER A 150 27.92 34.12 -11.59
CA SER A 150 26.74 33.49 -12.16
C SER A 150 27.04 32.74 -13.47
N PHE A 151 26.31 31.66 -13.71
CA PHE A 151 26.44 30.84 -14.90
C PHE A 151 25.07 30.35 -15.36
N VAL A 152 25.01 29.90 -16.61
CA VAL A 152 23.87 29.18 -17.19
C VAL A 152 24.39 27.91 -17.85
N LEU A 153 23.72 26.78 -17.60
CA LEU A 153 24.01 25.50 -18.23
C LEU A 153 23.11 25.33 -19.45
N TYR A 154 23.68 24.89 -20.58
CA TYR A 154 22.98 24.66 -21.83
C TYR A 154 23.15 23.21 -22.27
N ARG A 155 22.06 22.57 -22.70
CA ARG A 155 22.03 21.17 -23.12
C ARG A 155 21.49 21.03 -24.53
N TYR A 156 22.14 20.23 -25.37
CA TYR A 156 21.69 19.96 -26.73
C TYR A 156 20.51 18.96 -26.73
N GLY A 157 19.44 19.26 -27.47
CA GLY A 157 18.30 18.36 -27.66
C GLY A 157 16.94 19.05 -27.48
N ASP A 158 15.88 18.44 -28.00
CA ASP A 158 14.53 18.99 -28.03
C ASP A 158 13.98 19.25 -26.63
N ALA A 159 13.72 20.53 -26.34
CA ALA A 159 12.81 20.92 -25.28
C ALA A 159 11.39 20.49 -25.69
N GLN A 160 10.77 19.63 -24.87
CA GLN A 160 9.33 19.31 -24.91
C GLN A 160 8.79 18.82 -26.28
N ASP A 161 8.94 17.54 -26.59
CA ASP A 161 7.90 16.74 -27.27
C ASP A 161 8.28 15.24 -27.26
N ALA A 162 8.55 14.70 -26.08
CA ALA A 162 7.87 13.46 -25.74
C ALA A 162 6.61 13.91 -25.01
N PRO A 163 5.39 13.60 -25.49
CA PRO A 163 4.25 13.72 -24.62
C PRO A 163 4.58 12.90 -23.37
N PRO A 164 4.32 13.38 -22.14
CA PRO A 164 4.26 12.45 -21.01
C PRO A 164 3.39 11.28 -21.48
N PRO A 165 3.81 10.01 -21.29
CA PRO A 165 3.04 8.86 -21.76
C PRO A 165 1.62 9.10 -21.29
N ALA A 166 0.70 9.32 -22.24
CA ALA A 166 -0.53 10.09 -22.05
C ALA A 166 -0.93 10.12 -20.57
N GLU A 167 -0.54 11.20 -19.86
CA GLU A 167 -1.04 11.42 -18.52
C GLU A 167 -2.55 11.49 -18.69
N ASN A 168 -3.23 10.41 -18.30
CA ASN A 168 -4.65 10.50 -18.07
C ASN A 168 -4.80 11.65 -17.09
N LYS A 169 -5.33 12.78 -17.58
CA LYS A 169 -5.91 13.85 -16.78
C LYS A 169 -7.16 13.32 -16.06
N THR A 170 -7.04 12.19 -15.39
CA THR A 170 -7.80 11.93 -14.18
C THR A 170 -7.14 12.79 -13.12
N ASP A 171 -7.92 13.61 -12.42
CA ASP A 171 -7.49 14.36 -11.24
C ASP A 171 -6.80 13.41 -10.23
N ASN A 172 -5.50 13.15 -10.38
CA ASN A 172 -4.72 12.26 -9.51
C ASN A 172 -4.29 13.00 -8.22
N LYS A 173 -5.22 13.82 -7.70
CA LYS A 173 -5.12 14.48 -6.41
C LYS A 173 -5.19 13.46 -5.27
N ASP A 174 -5.96 12.39 -5.49
CA ASP A 174 -6.13 11.29 -4.55
C ASP A 174 -5.75 9.94 -5.17
N LEU A 175 -4.81 9.26 -4.52
CA LEU A 175 -4.39 7.91 -4.87
C LEU A 175 -5.18 6.91 -4.01
N HIS A 176 -5.88 5.96 -4.60
CA HIS A 176 -6.43 4.86 -3.80
C HIS A 176 -5.28 4.04 -3.26
N ILE A 177 -5.29 3.74 -1.96
CA ILE A 177 -4.23 3.03 -1.28
C ILE A 177 -4.82 1.87 -0.48
N CYS A 178 -4.20 0.69 -0.59
CA CYS A 178 -4.52 -0.48 0.22
C CYS A 178 -3.25 -1.16 0.74
N TYR A 179 -3.43 -2.12 1.64
CA TYR A 179 -2.34 -2.95 2.10
C TYR A 179 -2.00 -4.04 1.06
N PRO A 180 -0.73 -4.47 0.96
CA PRO A 180 -0.28 -5.42 -0.07
C PRO A 180 -0.86 -6.83 0.12
N ILE A 181 -1.42 -7.12 1.29
CA ILE A 181 -2.02 -8.40 1.67
C ILE A 181 -3.33 -8.20 2.39
N THR A 182 -4.17 -9.24 2.41
CA THR A 182 -5.34 -9.36 3.28
C THR A 182 -4.95 -10.02 4.59
N LYS A 183 -5.74 -9.77 5.64
CA LYS A 183 -5.52 -10.25 7.02
C LYS A 183 -5.64 -11.76 7.13
N ASN A 184 -6.41 -12.40 6.27
CA ASN A 184 -6.62 -13.85 6.30
C ASN A 184 -7.07 -14.42 4.94
N ALA A 185 -7.20 -15.74 4.89
CA ALA A 185 -7.61 -16.48 3.69
C ALA A 185 -9.00 -16.14 3.14
N LYS A 186 -9.87 -15.48 3.93
CA LYS A 186 -11.20 -15.04 3.49
C LYS A 186 -11.15 -13.71 2.73
N GLY A 187 -10.03 -13.00 2.77
CA GLY A 187 -9.85 -11.71 2.14
C GLY A 187 -10.22 -10.52 3.03
N ASP A 188 -10.31 -10.71 4.35
CA ASP A 188 -10.61 -9.62 5.28
C ASP A 188 -9.50 -8.55 5.26
N GLU A 189 -9.86 -7.28 5.39
CA GLU A 189 -8.91 -6.17 5.45
C GLU A 189 -8.34 -5.96 6.85
N PHE A 190 -7.13 -5.41 6.96
CA PHE A 190 -6.62 -4.89 8.22
C PHE A 190 -7.36 -3.59 8.59
N GLY A 191 -7.73 -3.45 9.86
CA GLY A 191 -8.50 -2.31 10.35
C GLY A 191 -7.70 -1.02 10.44
N ASN A 192 -6.38 -1.10 10.65
CA ASN A 192 -5.49 0.05 10.75
C ASN A 192 -4.01 -0.34 10.49
N SER A 193 -3.12 0.67 10.48
CA SER A 193 -1.70 0.49 10.22
C SER A 193 -0.98 -0.32 11.29
N GLU A 194 -1.35 -0.18 12.56
CA GLU A 194 -0.72 -0.92 13.66
C GLU A 194 -0.96 -2.42 13.49
N GLU A 195 -2.17 -2.83 13.11
CA GLU A 195 -2.53 -4.22 12.94
C GLU A 195 -1.68 -4.93 11.86
N ILE A 196 -1.43 -4.26 10.72
CA ILE A 196 -0.57 -4.82 9.68
C ILE A 196 0.92 -4.74 10.05
N LEU A 197 1.37 -3.69 10.73
CA LEU A 197 2.76 -3.62 11.20
C LEU A 197 3.04 -4.74 12.21
N SER A 198 2.15 -4.97 13.17
CA SER A 198 2.21 -6.11 14.09
C SER A 198 2.14 -7.47 13.39
N HIS A 199 1.48 -7.56 12.22
CA HIS A 199 1.47 -8.78 11.41
C HIS A 199 2.84 -9.04 10.76
N ILE A 200 3.48 -7.99 10.24
CA ILE A 200 4.77 -8.07 9.55
C ILE A 200 5.94 -8.19 10.52
N GLU A 201 5.83 -7.66 11.74
CA GLU A 201 6.82 -7.88 12.81
C GLU A 201 7.00 -9.36 13.18
N LYS A 202 6.04 -10.22 12.82
CA LYS A 202 6.14 -11.68 12.99
C LYS A 202 6.93 -12.36 11.87
N GLU A 203 7.33 -11.63 10.84
CA GLU A 203 8.16 -12.16 9.76
C GLU A 203 9.55 -12.54 10.30
N PRO A 204 10.13 -13.67 9.86
CA PRO A 204 11.39 -14.18 10.39
C PRO A 204 12.62 -13.36 9.96
N ALA A 205 12.47 -12.53 8.92
CA ALA A 205 13.52 -11.70 8.33
C ALA A 205 12.90 -10.61 7.42
N GLY A 206 13.75 -9.72 6.90
CA GLY A 206 13.35 -8.70 5.92
C GLY A 206 12.73 -7.47 6.56
N LEU A 207 13.34 -7.00 7.65
CA LEU A 207 12.98 -5.77 8.34
C LEU A 207 13.63 -4.57 7.65
N TYR A 208 12.86 -3.51 7.51
CA TYR A 208 13.27 -2.30 6.81
C TYR A 208 14.52 -1.63 7.41
N LEU A 209 15.30 -1.11 6.46
CA LEU A 209 16.63 -0.49 6.44
C LEU A 209 17.83 -1.40 6.64
N VAL A 210 17.83 -2.28 7.64
CA VAL A 210 18.98 -3.17 7.88
C VAL A 210 18.49 -4.58 8.14
N GLY A 211 18.86 -5.51 7.26
CA GLY A 211 18.47 -6.91 7.34
C GLY A 211 19.09 -7.64 8.53
N ARG A 212 18.55 -8.83 8.84
CA ARG A 212 19.08 -9.71 9.91
C ARG A 212 20.53 -10.14 9.67
N ASN A 213 20.94 -10.19 8.41
CA ASN A 213 22.31 -10.46 7.96
C ASN A 213 23.25 -9.24 8.09
N GLY A 214 22.77 -8.10 8.62
CA GLY A 214 23.57 -6.88 8.74
C GLY A 214 23.73 -6.10 7.44
N MET A 215 23.07 -6.51 6.36
CA MET A 215 23.13 -5.85 5.06
C MET A 215 22.06 -4.77 4.91
N TRP A 216 22.25 -3.88 3.95
CA TRP A 216 21.21 -2.99 3.45
C TRP A 216 19.91 -3.75 3.13
N HIS A 217 18.76 -3.17 3.48
CA HIS A 217 17.44 -3.74 3.14
C HIS A 217 16.43 -2.62 2.84
N GLY A 218 16.15 -2.41 1.56
CA GLY A 218 15.35 -1.28 1.07
C GLY A 218 13.82 -1.44 1.19
N GLY A 219 13.35 -2.56 1.75
CA GLY A 219 11.94 -2.95 1.69
C GLY A 219 11.46 -3.75 2.89
N ILE A 220 10.45 -4.59 2.65
CA ILE A 220 9.89 -5.53 3.62
C ILE A 220 9.72 -6.92 2.99
N HIS A 221 9.77 -7.97 3.79
CA HIS A 221 9.38 -9.31 3.35
C HIS A 221 7.94 -9.62 3.78
N ILE A 222 7.25 -10.39 2.95
CA ILE A 222 6.02 -11.09 3.32
C ILE A 222 6.25 -12.56 3.02
N SER A 223 5.94 -13.46 3.94
CA SER A 223 6.16 -14.89 3.75
C SER A 223 4.97 -15.78 4.14
N SER A 224 5.05 -17.05 3.76
CA SER A 224 4.10 -18.08 4.17
C SER A 224 4.05 -18.32 5.68
N VAL A 225 4.99 -17.77 6.46
CA VAL A 225 4.97 -17.87 7.93
C VAL A 225 3.80 -17.07 8.50
N THR A 226 3.57 -15.87 8.01
CA THR A 226 2.49 -15.00 8.49
C THR A 226 1.29 -15.01 7.54
N THR A 227 1.53 -15.21 6.25
CA THR A 227 0.53 -15.02 5.17
C THR A 227 0.47 -16.24 4.24
N PRO A 228 0.23 -17.46 4.75
CA PRO A 228 0.24 -18.70 3.96
C PRO A 228 -0.81 -18.72 2.84
N TRP A 229 -1.91 -17.97 2.99
CA TRP A 229 -2.95 -17.89 1.95
C TRP A 229 -2.51 -17.14 0.68
N CYS A 230 -1.41 -16.39 0.73
CA CYS A 230 -0.79 -15.75 -0.44
C CYS A 230 0.28 -16.60 -1.13
N ALA A 231 0.66 -17.74 -0.56
CA ALA A 231 1.60 -18.66 -1.19
C ALA A 231 0.92 -19.47 -2.29
N LEU A 232 1.63 -19.66 -3.39
CA LEU A 232 1.18 -20.47 -4.52
C LEU A 232 2.27 -21.49 -4.87
N SER A 233 1.98 -22.76 -4.61
CA SER A 233 2.89 -23.85 -4.96
C SER A 233 2.82 -24.19 -6.44
N GLY A 234 3.98 -24.39 -7.04
CA GLY A 234 4.10 -24.96 -8.37
C GLY A 234 4.18 -26.49 -8.35
N ASN A 235 4.78 -27.03 -9.41
CA ASN A 235 4.95 -28.48 -9.61
C ASN A 235 6.41 -28.93 -9.38
N GLY A 236 7.24 -28.11 -8.71
CA GLY A 236 8.64 -28.44 -8.47
C GLY A 236 8.81 -29.62 -7.50
N ALA A 237 9.77 -30.50 -7.77
CA ALA A 237 10.07 -31.64 -6.89
C ALA A 237 10.51 -31.20 -5.48
N SER A 238 11.32 -30.14 -5.39
CA SER A 238 11.77 -29.55 -4.12
C SER A 238 10.60 -28.94 -3.34
N GLU A 239 9.68 -28.24 -4.02
CA GLU A 239 8.46 -27.71 -3.39
C GLU A 239 7.60 -28.81 -2.77
N SER A 240 7.41 -29.92 -3.50
CA SER A 240 6.61 -31.05 -3.03
C SER A 240 7.25 -31.78 -1.84
N THR A 241 8.59 -31.72 -1.75
CA THR A 241 9.35 -32.31 -0.63
C THR A 241 9.27 -31.41 0.60
N ASP A 242 9.50 -30.11 0.43
CA ASP A 242 9.53 -29.13 1.51
C ASP A 242 8.13 -28.80 2.05
N PHE A 243 7.13 -28.80 1.16
CA PHE A 243 5.73 -28.52 1.46
C PHE A 243 4.84 -29.62 0.88
N PRO A 244 4.70 -30.78 1.56
CA PRO A 244 3.91 -31.91 1.07
C PRO A 244 2.43 -31.58 0.80
N THR A 245 1.92 -30.54 1.48
CA THR A 245 0.60 -29.96 1.17
C THR A 245 0.81 -28.67 0.38
N PRO A 246 0.44 -28.63 -0.92
CA PRO A 246 0.66 -27.46 -1.76
C PRO A 246 -0.23 -26.29 -1.34
N TYR A 247 0.33 -25.08 -1.37
CA TYR A 247 -0.42 -23.85 -1.17
C TYR A 247 -1.20 -23.50 -2.43
N LYS A 248 -2.46 -23.09 -2.24
CA LYS A 248 -3.43 -22.90 -3.33
C LYS A 248 -3.53 -21.46 -3.85
N GLY A 249 -2.77 -20.50 -3.31
CA GLY A 249 -2.92 -19.08 -3.67
C GLY A 249 -4.33 -18.56 -3.44
N GLY A 250 -4.89 -18.80 -2.23
CA GLY A 250 -6.28 -18.42 -1.93
C GLY A 250 -6.53 -16.91 -1.95
N GLN A 251 -5.48 -16.10 -1.82
CA GLN A 251 -5.50 -14.65 -2.04
C GLN A 251 -4.19 -14.26 -2.75
N SER A 252 -4.20 -13.20 -3.55
CA SER A 252 -2.99 -12.67 -4.15
C SER A 252 -2.32 -11.61 -3.26
N LEU A 253 -1.05 -11.32 -3.52
CA LEU A 253 -0.50 -10.00 -3.26
C LEU A 253 -1.25 -8.98 -4.11
N ARG A 254 -1.42 -7.77 -3.58
CA ARG A 254 -2.25 -6.73 -4.17
C ARG A 254 -1.45 -5.47 -4.45
N CYS A 255 -1.84 -4.76 -5.49
CA CYS A 255 -1.27 -3.46 -5.81
C CYS A 255 -1.64 -2.49 -4.68
N MET A 256 -0.63 -1.94 -4.00
CA MET A 256 -0.87 -1.06 -2.86
C MET A 256 -1.45 0.30 -3.24
N ALA A 257 -1.28 0.74 -4.49
CA ALA A 257 -1.76 2.04 -4.93
C ALA A 257 -2.04 2.05 -6.43
N ASP A 258 -2.96 2.90 -6.89
CA ASP A 258 -3.21 3.06 -8.33
C ASP A 258 -1.93 3.41 -9.09
N GLY A 259 -1.74 2.85 -10.27
CA GLY A 259 -0.53 3.10 -11.05
C GLY A 259 -0.48 2.34 -12.37
N GLU A 260 0.75 2.16 -12.85
CA GLU A 260 1.02 1.52 -14.13
C GLU A 260 2.19 0.54 -14.00
N VAL A 261 2.03 -0.67 -14.51
CA VAL A 261 3.15 -1.60 -14.67
C VAL A 261 4.07 -1.07 -15.77
N VAL A 262 5.32 -0.79 -15.41
CA VAL A 262 6.31 -0.17 -16.29
C VAL A 262 7.53 -1.07 -16.56
N ALA A 263 7.76 -2.06 -15.71
CA ALA A 263 8.74 -3.12 -15.98
C ALA A 263 8.33 -4.42 -15.28
N TYR A 264 8.69 -5.56 -15.85
CA TYR A 264 8.50 -6.86 -15.22
C TYR A 264 9.52 -7.89 -15.71
N ARG A 265 9.62 -8.99 -14.97
CA ARG A 265 10.18 -10.26 -15.44
C ARG A 265 9.27 -11.38 -14.97
N ILE A 266 8.80 -12.22 -15.90
CA ILE A 266 8.07 -13.43 -15.57
C ILE A 266 9.00 -14.60 -15.85
N CYS A 267 9.44 -15.30 -14.81
CA CYS A 267 10.21 -16.52 -14.99
C CYS A 267 9.28 -17.66 -15.42
N LYS A 268 9.71 -18.50 -16.38
CA LYS A 268 8.98 -19.74 -16.72
C LYS A 268 8.89 -20.64 -15.51
N ASP A 269 10.00 -20.78 -14.80
CA ASP A 269 10.15 -21.60 -13.60
C ASP A 269 11.14 -20.96 -12.61
N TYR A 270 11.37 -21.60 -11.47
CA TYR A 270 12.31 -21.12 -10.47
C TYR A 270 13.75 -21.02 -11.00
N LEU A 271 14.50 -20.05 -10.45
CA LEU A 271 15.93 -19.91 -10.69
C LEU A 271 16.71 -20.81 -9.72
N HIS A 272 17.91 -21.20 -10.13
CA HIS A 272 18.78 -22.08 -9.33
C HIS A 272 20.14 -21.44 -9.03
N ALA A 273 20.70 -21.76 -7.86
CA ALA A 273 22.06 -21.42 -7.46
C ALA A 273 22.76 -22.62 -6.80
N PRO A 274 24.08 -22.76 -6.97
CA PRO A 274 24.81 -23.90 -6.43
C PRO A 274 24.84 -23.88 -4.90
N TRP A 275 24.73 -25.05 -4.29
CA TRP A 275 24.90 -25.26 -2.86
C TRP A 275 25.41 -26.69 -2.58
N PRO A 276 26.10 -26.96 -1.45
CA PRO A 276 26.68 -28.28 -1.17
C PRO A 276 25.67 -29.43 -1.13
N SER A 277 24.42 -29.16 -0.74
CA SER A 277 23.34 -30.17 -0.70
C SER A 277 22.61 -30.36 -2.05
N GLY A 278 23.07 -29.72 -3.12
CA GLY A 278 22.38 -29.63 -4.41
C GLY A 278 21.96 -28.20 -4.74
N GLU A 279 21.44 -27.96 -5.95
CA GLU A 279 21.03 -26.61 -6.34
C GLU A 279 19.83 -26.12 -5.52
N LEU A 280 19.92 -24.90 -5.01
CA LEU A 280 18.82 -24.23 -4.30
C LEU A 280 17.96 -23.43 -5.27
N SER A 281 16.65 -23.56 -5.11
CA SER A 281 15.63 -22.92 -5.93
C SER A 281 15.15 -21.61 -5.31
N TYR A 282 14.94 -20.59 -6.12
CA TYR A 282 14.38 -19.31 -5.70
C TYR A 282 13.61 -18.62 -6.82
N SER A 283 12.57 -17.88 -6.46
CA SER A 283 11.82 -17.14 -7.46
C SER A 283 12.52 -15.88 -7.95
N GLY A 284 12.54 -15.70 -9.27
CA GLY A 284 13.12 -14.55 -9.96
C GLY A 284 12.09 -13.60 -10.58
N SER A 285 10.80 -13.91 -10.54
CA SER A 285 9.78 -13.05 -11.14
C SER A 285 9.59 -11.77 -10.34
N PHE A 286 9.36 -10.67 -11.04
CA PHE A 286 9.02 -9.38 -10.43
C PHE A 286 8.13 -8.53 -11.31
N VAL A 287 7.53 -7.52 -10.68
CA VAL A 287 6.85 -6.42 -11.37
C VAL A 287 7.14 -5.10 -10.67
N LEU A 288 7.39 -4.07 -11.46
CA LEU A 288 7.62 -2.69 -11.06
C LEU A 288 6.43 -1.84 -11.51
N ILE A 289 5.81 -1.18 -10.54
CA ILE A 289 4.63 -0.34 -10.76
C ILE A 289 5.04 1.10 -10.49
N ARG A 290 4.78 2.01 -11.43
CA ARG A 290 4.96 3.45 -11.29
C ARG A 290 3.67 4.09 -10.80
N HIS A 291 3.79 4.99 -9.84
CA HIS A 291 2.70 5.76 -9.25
C HIS A 291 3.00 7.25 -9.41
N TYR A 292 1.93 8.03 -9.58
CA TYR A 292 2.01 9.48 -9.66
C TYR A 292 0.95 10.09 -8.76
N LEU A 293 1.38 10.99 -7.87
CA LEU A 293 0.52 11.72 -6.94
C LEU A 293 0.84 13.20 -7.03
N GLN A 294 -0.17 14.05 -7.21
CA GLN A 294 -0.02 15.50 -7.14
C GLN A 294 -1.20 16.09 -6.35
N PRO A 295 -1.07 16.25 -5.02
CA PRO A 295 -2.16 16.76 -4.18
C PRO A 295 -2.44 18.25 -4.38
N GLY A 296 -1.40 19.01 -4.77
CA GLY A 296 -1.47 20.45 -5.01
C GLY A 296 -1.58 20.82 -6.49
N GLU A 297 -1.69 22.10 -6.78
CA GLU A 297 -1.73 22.58 -8.17
C GLU A 297 -0.32 22.75 -8.76
N ASP A 298 0.69 23.02 -7.93
CA ASP A 298 2.10 23.12 -8.37
C ASP A 298 2.71 21.73 -8.55
N LYS A 299 3.53 21.57 -9.59
CA LYS A 299 4.34 20.37 -9.80
C LYS A 299 5.29 20.08 -8.64
N LYS A 300 5.65 21.07 -7.83
CA LYS A 300 6.41 20.86 -6.58
C LYS A 300 5.64 20.03 -5.55
N SER A 301 4.31 20.00 -5.65
CA SER A 301 3.45 19.09 -4.89
C SER A 301 3.32 17.73 -5.55
N SER A 302 4.00 17.44 -6.66
CA SER A 302 3.98 16.12 -7.30
C SER A 302 5.08 15.20 -6.76
N LEU A 303 4.79 13.91 -6.78
CA LEU A 303 5.76 12.86 -6.50
C LEU A 303 5.53 11.69 -7.46
N THR A 304 6.58 11.32 -8.19
CA THR A 304 6.66 10.03 -8.86
C THR A 304 7.39 9.03 -7.97
N PHE A 305 6.77 7.90 -7.71
CA PHE A 305 7.39 6.81 -6.96
C PHE A 305 6.99 5.46 -7.56
N TYR A 306 7.61 4.38 -7.09
CA TYR A 306 7.44 3.04 -7.63
C TYR A 306 7.22 2.05 -6.49
N THR A 307 6.45 1.00 -6.75
CA THR A 307 6.43 -0.19 -5.90
C THR A 307 6.99 -1.39 -6.67
N LEU A 308 7.98 -2.06 -6.08
CA LEU A 308 8.60 -3.27 -6.61
C LEU A 308 8.06 -4.47 -5.83
N TYR A 309 7.58 -5.49 -6.53
CA TYR A 309 7.24 -6.80 -5.95
C TYR A 309 8.17 -7.84 -6.55
N MET A 310 9.14 -8.29 -5.77
CA MET A 310 10.18 -9.24 -6.15
C MET A 310 9.94 -10.61 -5.51
N HIS A 311 10.48 -11.66 -6.12
CA HIS A 311 10.27 -13.07 -5.74
C HIS A 311 8.82 -13.58 -5.89
N LEU A 312 8.07 -13.04 -6.86
CA LEU A 312 6.70 -13.49 -7.17
C LEU A 312 6.68 -14.91 -7.74
N ALA A 313 5.62 -15.69 -7.54
CA ALA A 313 5.50 -17.03 -8.12
C ALA A 313 5.73 -17.03 -9.67
N PRO A 314 6.47 -18.01 -10.23
CA PRO A 314 6.74 -18.11 -11.66
C PRO A 314 5.50 -18.53 -12.45
N TRP A 315 5.57 -18.43 -13.78
CA TRP A 315 4.48 -18.85 -14.67
C TRP A 315 4.06 -20.31 -14.44
N SER A 316 5.02 -21.22 -14.25
CA SER A 316 4.78 -22.65 -13.98
C SER A 316 3.82 -22.90 -12.81
N ALA A 317 3.84 -22.04 -11.78
CA ALA A 317 2.97 -22.17 -10.62
C ALA A 317 1.48 -21.86 -10.90
N TYR A 318 1.20 -21.08 -11.96
CA TYR A 318 -0.17 -20.75 -12.38
C TYR A 318 -0.76 -21.77 -13.36
N GLN A 319 0.03 -22.73 -13.87
CA GLN A 319 -0.43 -23.68 -14.89
C GLN A 319 -1.25 -24.85 -14.33
N GLY A 320 -1.52 -24.88 -13.03
CA GLY A 320 -2.29 -25.93 -12.37
C GLY A 320 -1.64 -27.32 -12.46
N LYS A 321 -2.17 -28.29 -11.72
CA LYS A 321 -1.94 -29.70 -12.03
C LYS A 321 -2.89 -30.06 -13.17
N LYS A 322 -2.36 -30.37 -14.35
CA LYS A 322 -3.14 -31.04 -15.42
C LYS A 322 -3.48 -32.46 -14.95
N GLY A 323 -4.52 -32.60 -14.13
CA GLY A 323 -5.03 -33.88 -13.66
C GLY A 323 -6.42 -33.68 -13.05
N GLU A 324 -7.38 -34.47 -13.55
CA GLU A 324 -8.80 -34.56 -13.14
C GLU A 324 -9.32 -33.40 -12.27
N THR A 325 -9.90 -32.39 -12.90
CA THR A 325 -10.55 -31.29 -12.20
C THR A 325 -11.64 -31.84 -11.28
N SER A 326 -11.61 -31.43 -10.02
CA SER A 326 -12.68 -31.74 -9.06
C SER A 326 -13.81 -30.71 -9.23
N TRP A 327 -15.05 -31.21 -9.27
CA TRP A 327 -16.26 -30.43 -9.49
C TRP A 327 -17.27 -30.67 -8.38
N LYS A 328 -18.28 -29.80 -8.29
CA LYS A 328 -19.50 -30.01 -7.52
C LYS A 328 -20.74 -29.69 -8.34
N ILE A 329 -21.82 -30.41 -8.04
CA ILE A 329 -23.15 -30.10 -8.58
C ILE A 329 -23.57 -28.70 -8.12
N ASN A 330 -23.95 -27.83 -9.05
CA ASN A 330 -24.33 -26.43 -8.79
C ASN A 330 -25.76 -26.09 -9.23
N GLU A 331 -26.61 -27.10 -9.39
CA GLU A 331 -28.05 -26.92 -9.63
C GLU A 331 -28.84 -26.81 -8.30
N LYS A 332 -29.75 -25.84 -8.17
CA LYS A 332 -30.50 -25.56 -6.93
C LYS A 332 -31.29 -26.78 -6.46
N ASN A 333 -31.88 -27.51 -7.41
CA ASN A 333 -32.71 -28.70 -7.14
C ASN A 333 -31.94 -30.03 -7.31
N GLY A 334 -30.61 -29.98 -7.44
CA GLY A 334 -29.79 -31.13 -7.80
C GLY A 334 -29.92 -31.53 -9.27
N LEU A 335 -29.09 -32.47 -9.71
CA LEU A 335 -29.07 -32.97 -11.09
C LEU A 335 -29.54 -34.41 -11.16
N SER A 336 -30.30 -34.74 -12.22
CA SER A 336 -30.59 -36.14 -12.53
C SER A 336 -29.31 -36.85 -12.96
N ALA A 337 -29.07 -38.03 -12.39
CA ALA A 337 -27.98 -38.94 -12.74
C ALA A 337 -28.55 -40.13 -13.53
N TYR A 338 -27.91 -40.41 -14.66
CA TYR A 338 -28.28 -41.47 -15.59
C TYR A 338 -27.19 -42.53 -15.68
N GLU A 339 -27.58 -43.73 -16.09
CA GLU A 339 -26.67 -44.87 -16.26
C GLU A 339 -25.82 -44.77 -17.52
N ASP A 340 -26.35 -44.17 -18.58
CA ASP A 340 -25.74 -44.09 -19.91
C ASP A 340 -25.91 -42.70 -20.56
N ALA A 341 -25.18 -42.48 -21.66
CA ALA A 341 -25.17 -41.24 -22.43
C ALA A 341 -26.52 -40.91 -23.09
N ASP A 342 -27.27 -41.95 -23.46
CA ASP A 342 -28.60 -41.84 -24.09
C ASP A 342 -29.69 -41.47 -23.07
N ARG A 343 -29.35 -41.53 -21.78
CA ARG A 343 -30.19 -41.23 -20.62
C ARG A 343 -31.37 -42.20 -20.53
N THR A 344 -31.16 -43.47 -20.90
CA THR A 344 -32.25 -44.47 -20.95
C THR A 344 -32.79 -44.80 -19.57
N VAL A 345 -31.91 -44.88 -18.56
CA VAL A 345 -32.26 -45.18 -17.17
C VAL A 345 -31.79 -44.06 -16.24
N ARG A 346 -32.72 -43.49 -15.48
CA ARG A 346 -32.45 -42.51 -14.43
C ARG A 346 -32.20 -43.21 -13.09
N LYS A 347 -30.96 -43.17 -12.60
CA LYS A 347 -30.56 -43.82 -11.34
C LYS A 347 -30.94 -43.00 -10.09
N GLY A 348 -31.07 -41.68 -10.23
CA GLY A 348 -31.46 -40.82 -9.10
C GLY A 348 -31.19 -39.34 -9.32
N THR A 349 -31.18 -38.58 -8.22
CA THR A 349 -30.79 -37.16 -8.20
C THR A 349 -29.55 -36.98 -7.34
N LEU A 350 -28.52 -36.33 -7.87
CA LEU A 350 -27.38 -35.83 -7.10
C LEU A 350 -27.73 -34.47 -6.49
N PRO A 351 -27.71 -34.32 -5.15
CA PRO A 351 -27.94 -33.04 -4.50
C PRO A 351 -26.94 -31.96 -4.89
N LYS A 352 -27.33 -30.68 -4.72
CA LYS A 352 -26.39 -29.55 -4.83
C LYS A 352 -25.21 -29.74 -3.89
N GLY A 353 -24.00 -29.53 -4.39
CA GLY A 353 -22.77 -29.67 -3.63
C GLY A 353 -22.15 -31.06 -3.64
N THR A 354 -22.80 -32.07 -4.25
CA THR A 354 -22.17 -33.40 -4.45
C THR A 354 -20.89 -33.25 -5.24
N LYS A 355 -19.79 -33.78 -4.69
CA LYS A 355 -18.46 -33.73 -5.31
C LYS A 355 -18.30 -34.82 -6.37
N VAL A 356 -17.81 -34.44 -7.54
CA VAL A 356 -17.58 -35.33 -8.68
C VAL A 356 -16.25 -34.99 -9.35
N ARG A 357 -15.65 -35.94 -10.05
CA ARG A 357 -14.49 -35.75 -10.92
C ARG A 357 -14.95 -35.91 -12.37
N TRP A 358 -14.49 -35.02 -13.24
CA TRP A 358 -14.85 -35.02 -14.65
C TRP A 358 -13.75 -34.35 -15.47
N ASP A 359 -13.44 -34.92 -16.64
CA ASP A 359 -12.57 -34.32 -17.65
C ASP A 359 -13.45 -33.80 -18.80
N GLU A 360 -13.46 -32.48 -18.99
CA GLU A 360 -14.27 -31.82 -20.01
C GLU A 360 -13.72 -32.00 -21.44
N ASN A 361 -12.46 -32.45 -21.57
CA ASN A 361 -11.76 -32.64 -22.83
C ASN A 361 -11.80 -34.09 -23.34
N ASP A 362 -12.31 -35.03 -22.53
CA ASP A 362 -12.48 -36.42 -22.94
C ASP A 362 -13.80 -36.58 -23.71
N GLU A 363 -13.72 -36.47 -25.04
CA GLU A 363 -14.86 -36.63 -25.95
C GLU A 363 -15.50 -38.03 -25.89
N GLY A 364 -14.82 -39.04 -25.33
CA GLY A 364 -15.41 -40.37 -25.09
C GLY A 364 -16.40 -40.41 -23.93
N TYR A 365 -16.38 -39.40 -23.05
CA TYR A 365 -17.18 -39.31 -21.82
C TYR A 365 -18.09 -38.07 -21.81
N LYS A 366 -18.47 -37.63 -23.02
CA LYS A 366 -19.28 -36.43 -23.26
C LYS A 366 -20.28 -36.68 -24.40
N THR A 367 -21.49 -36.18 -24.25
CA THR A 367 -22.51 -36.22 -25.32
C THR A 367 -23.27 -34.91 -25.39
N GLN A 368 -23.68 -34.51 -26.59
CA GLN A 368 -24.43 -33.29 -26.84
C GLN A 368 -25.79 -33.62 -27.45
N THR A 369 -26.84 -33.02 -26.91
CA THR A 369 -28.20 -33.12 -27.45
C THR A 369 -28.41 -32.15 -28.61
N ASP A 370 -29.41 -32.40 -29.45
CA ASP A 370 -29.82 -31.53 -30.57
C ASP A 370 -30.10 -30.07 -30.15
N LYS A 371 -30.46 -29.86 -28.87
CA LYS A 371 -30.70 -28.52 -28.28
C LYS A 371 -29.45 -27.88 -27.69
N GLY A 372 -28.27 -28.44 -27.99
CA GLY A 372 -26.98 -27.96 -27.51
C GLY A 372 -26.71 -28.18 -26.03
N ARG A 373 -27.39 -29.15 -25.39
CA ARG A 373 -27.10 -29.51 -23.99
C ARG A 373 -25.97 -30.52 -23.88
N ILE A 374 -25.00 -30.30 -23.02
CA ILE A 374 -23.85 -31.20 -22.80
C ILE A 374 -24.09 -32.05 -21.55
N TYR A 375 -23.96 -33.36 -21.71
CA TYR A 375 -23.90 -34.34 -20.61
C TYR A 375 -22.48 -34.90 -20.52
N GLY A 376 -21.96 -34.98 -19.30
CA GLY A 376 -20.67 -35.59 -19.00
C GLY A 376 -20.84 -36.82 -18.12
N ASN A 377 -20.01 -37.82 -18.35
CA ASN A 377 -19.92 -38.99 -17.46
C ASN A 377 -18.94 -38.67 -16.33
N VAL A 378 -19.46 -38.54 -15.11
CA VAL A 378 -18.71 -38.06 -13.96
C VAL A 378 -18.49 -39.17 -12.95
N THR A 379 -17.34 -39.16 -12.30
CA THR A 379 -17.01 -40.07 -11.19
C THR A 379 -17.39 -39.45 -9.86
N LEU A 380 -18.21 -40.11 -9.05
CA LEU A 380 -18.57 -39.59 -7.73
C LEU A 380 -17.38 -39.63 -6.77
N ASP A 381 -17.07 -38.53 -6.08
CA ASP A 381 -15.96 -38.45 -5.12
C ASP A 381 -16.38 -38.65 -3.65
N GLN A 382 -17.66 -38.94 -3.45
CA GLN A 382 -18.26 -39.19 -2.15
C GLN A 382 -19.45 -40.14 -2.29
N ASP A 383 -19.82 -40.81 -1.19
CA ASP A 383 -21.10 -41.51 -1.10
C ASP A 383 -22.26 -40.50 -1.13
N VAL A 384 -23.34 -40.86 -1.83
CA VAL A 384 -24.56 -40.04 -1.87
C VAL A 384 -25.65 -40.76 -1.10
N ILE A 385 -25.99 -40.21 0.06
CA ILE A 385 -27.02 -40.73 0.96
C ILE A 385 -28.19 -39.76 0.94
N VAL A 386 -29.40 -40.28 0.73
CA VAL A 386 -30.64 -39.48 0.73
C VAL A 386 -31.57 -39.93 1.85
N LYS A 387 -32.11 -38.95 2.57
CA LYS A 387 -33.20 -39.15 3.53
C LYS A 387 -34.52 -39.11 2.79
N ALA A 388 -35.28 -40.20 2.81
CA ALA A 388 -36.69 -40.14 2.45
C ALA A 388 -37.44 -39.37 3.55
N HIS A 389 -38.45 -38.56 3.19
CA HIS A 389 -39.28 -37.85 4.16
C HIS A 389 -39.91 -38.83 5.17
N GLY A 390 -39.72 -38.58 6.47
CA GLY A 390 -40.26 -39.41 7.58
C GLY A 390 -39.19 -40.18 8.37
N GLN A 391 -39.61 -40.98 9.35
CA GLN A 391 -38.75 -41.82 10.21
C GLN A 391 -38.24 -43.10 9.51
N THR A 392 -37.85 -43.02 8.23
CA THR A 392 -37.28 -44.16 7.49
C THR A 392 -35.75 -44.12 7.47
N PRO A 393 -35.06 -45.29 7.42
CA PRO A 393 -33.60 -45.35 7.46
C PRO A 393 -32.96 -44.63 6.26
N GLU A 394 -31.78 -44.04 6.48
CA GLU A 394 -30.97 -43.45 5.43
C GLU A 394 -30.61 -44.50 4.36
N LYS A 395 -30.89 -44.21 3.08
CA LYS A 395 -30.54 -45.10 1.95
C LYS A 395 -29.35 -44.50 1.20
N LYS A 396 -28.26 -45.27 1.10
CA LYS A 396 -27.15 -44.97 0.18
C LYS A 396 -27.65 -45.18 -1.26
N LEU A 397 -27.67 -44.10 -2.03
CA LEU A 397 -28.17 -44.08 -3.40
C LEU A 397 -27.05 -44.29 -4.43
N PHE A 398 -25.86 -43.74 -4.15
CA PHE A 398 -24.67 -43.94 -4.96
C PHE A 398 -23.44 -44.12 -4.09
N SER A 399 -22.45 -44.86 -4.58
CA SER A 399 -21.18 -45.07 -3.88
C SER A 399 -20.08 -44.16 -4.43
N LYS A 400 -19.13 -43.79 -3.57
CA LYS A 400 -17.90 -43.14 -4.01
C LYS A 400 -17.21 -44.02 -5.07
N GLY A 401 -16.80 -43.40 -6.18
CA GLY A 401 -16.16 -44.05 -7.34
C GLY A 401 -17.15 -44.49 -8.42
N GLU A 402 -18.46 -44.41 -8.19
CA GLU A 402 -19.47 -44.76 -9.20
C GLU A 402 -19.49 -43.72 -10.33
N LEU A 403 -19.63 -44.20 -11.57
CA LEU A 403 -19.76 -43.39 -12.78
C LEU A 403 -21.23 -43.13 -13.09
N VAL A 404 -21.59 -41.87 -13.34
CA VAL A 404 -22.95 -41.47 -13.72
C VAL A 404 -22.94 -40.35 -14.74
N TRP A 405 -23.89 -40.38 -15.67
CA TRP A 405 -24.09 -39.30 -16.64
C TRP A 405 -24.94 -38.19 -16.05
N VAL A 406 -24.44 -36.95 -16.09
CA VAL A 406 -25.13 -35.76 -15.58
C VAL A 406 -24.99 -34.60 -16.54
N LEU A 407 -25.87 -33.62 -16.39
CA LEU A 407 -25.83 -32.39 -17.16
C LEU A 407 -24.62 -31.54 -16.73
N ALA A 408 -23.75 -31.21 -17.68
CA ALA A 408 -22.41 -30.66 -17.41
C ALA A 408 -22.17 -29.27 -18.04
N ASP A 409 -23.20 -28.66 -18.63
CA ASP A 409 -23.14 -27.31 -19.21
C ASP A 409 -23.69 -26.22 -18.28
N ARG A 410 -23.62 -24.95 -18.72
CA ARG A 410 -24.38 -23.82 -18.14
C ARG A 410 -24.28 -23.73 -16.60
N ASP A 411 -23.08 -23.84 -16.06
CA ASP A 411 -22.78 -23.82 -14.62
C ASP A 411 -23.46 -24.92 -13.77
N ASN A 412 -23.96 -26.00 -14.39
CA ASN A 412 -24.54 -27.13 -13.67
C ASN A 412 -23.47 -27.93 -12.90
N LEU A 413 -22.23 -27.94 -13.38
CA LEU A 413 -21.03 -28.33 -12.64
C LEU A 413 -20.17 -27.09 -12.38
N LYS A 414 -19.68 -26.95 -11.14
CA LYS A 414 -18.76 -25.89 -10.76
C LYS A 414 -17.49 -26.49 -10.18
N THR A 415 -16.32 -26.03 -10.62
CA THR A 415 -15.04 -26.49 -10.09
C THR A 415 -14.96 -26.28 -8.57
N THR A 416 -14.38 -27.24 -7.86
CA THR A 416 -14.09 -27.16 -6.41
C THR A 416 -12.68 -26.66 -6.12
N GLU A 417 -11.83 -26.56 -7.14
CA GLU A 417 -10.54 -25.91 -7.02
C GLU A 417 -10.71 -24.39 -6.97
N SER A 418 -9.99 -23.74 -6.06
CA SER A 418 -9.84 -22.29 -6.13
C SER A 418 -9.20 -21.98 -7.48
N VAL A 419 -9.91 -21.21 -8.32
CA VAL A 419 -9.29 -20.60 -9.49
C VAL A 419 -8.20 -19.69 -8.94
N VAL A 420 -6.94 -20.11 -9.09
CA VAL A 420 -5.79 -19.26 -8.79
C VAL A 420 -5.94 -18.02 -9.67
N ILE A 421 -6.13 -16.85 -9.07
CA ILE A 421 -6.36 -15.62 -9.83
C ILE A 421 -4.99 -15.19 -10.37
N PRO A 422 -4.75 -15.21 -11.69
CA PRO A 422 -3.50 -14.72 -12.24
C PRO A 422 -3.37 -13.21 -11.94
N PRO A 423 -2.14 -12.66 -11.98
CA PRO A 423 -1.96 -11.22 -11.90
C PRO A 423 -2.87 -10.47 -12.89
N ALA A 424 -3.56 -9.44 -12.43
CA ALA A 424 -4.53 -8.70 -13.24
C ALA A 424 -3.88 -8.10 -14.50
N TRP A 425 -2.63 -7.64 -14.36
CA TRP A 425 -1.88 -7.04 -15.46
C TRP A 425 -1.52 -8.02 -16.58
N TRP A 426 -1.60 -9.34 -16.35
CA TRP A 426 -1.39 -10.36 -17.39
C TRP A 426 -2.49 -10.39 -18.44
N ALA A 427 -3.68 -9.86 -18.15
CA ALA A 427 -4.81 -9.84 -19.07
C ALA A 427 -4.46 -9.23 -20.44
N HIS A 428 -3.49 -8.30 -20.49
CA HIS A 428 -2.99 -7.67 -21.71
C HIS A 428 -2.24 -8.64 -22.65
N PHE A 429 -1.78 -9.78 -22.16
CA PHE A 429 -1.00 -10.78 -22.91
C PHE A 429 -1.76 -12.09 -23.13
N LEU A 430 -2.96 -12.21 -22.57
CA LEU A 430 -3.81 -13.39 -22.72
C LEU A 430 -4.77 -13.22 -23.91
N PRO A 431 -5.22 -14.32 -24.55
CA PRO A 431 -6.16 -14.24 -25.66
C PRO A 431 -7.41 -13.41 -25.30
N PRO A 432 -7.90 -12.53 -26.22
CA PRO A 432 -7.55 -12.43 -27.64
C PRO A 432 -6.40 -11.46 -27.98
N SER A 433 -5.56 -11.08 -27.01
CA SER A 433 -4.46 -10.14 -27.27
C SER A 433 -3.50 -10.62 -28.36
N LYS A 434 -2.97 -9.67 -29.14
CA LYS A 434 -1.92 -9.91 -30.13
C LYS A 434 -0.51 -9.81 -29.53
N GLU A 435 -0.37 -9.29 -28.32
CA GLU A 435 0.92 -9.19 -27.63
C GLU A 435 1.28 -10.53 -26.97
N THR A 436 2.52 -10.98 -27.20
CA THR A 436 3.00 -12.24 -26.66
C THR A 436 3.71 -12.04 -25.32
N LEU A 437 3.35 -12.82 -24.32
CA LEU A 437 4.04 -12.85 -23.04
C LEU A 437 5.49 -13.35 -23.21
N GLU A 438 6.45 -12.52 -22.80
CA GLU A 438 7.86 -12.88 -22.84
C GLU A 438 8.35 -13.34 -21.46
N TYR A 439 9.18 -14.37 -21.45
CA TYR A 439 9.67 -15.00 -20.22
C TYR A 439 11.17 -14.80 -20.00
N ASP A 440 11.60 -14.96 -18.75
CA ASP A 440 13.00 -15.06 -18.31
C ASP A 440 13.89 -13.85 -18.64
N LYS A 441 13.30 -12.72 -19.03
CA LYS A 441 13.99 -11.46 -19.28
C LYS A 441 13.21 -10.27 -18.71
N VAL A 442 13.91 -9.14 -18.57
CA VAL A 442 13.30 -7.87 -18.19
C VAL A 442 12.59 -7.27 -19.39
N VAL A 443 11.33 -6.87 -19.21
CA VAL A 443 10.49 -6.23 -20.24
C VAL A 443 10.00 -4.90 -19.71
N CYS A 444 10.14 -3.84 -20.52
CA CYS A 444 9.50 -2.55 -20.31
C CYS A 444 8.32 -2.42 -21.30
N PRO A 445 7.09 -2.78 -20.91
CA PRO A 445 5.93 -2.69 -21.78
C PRO A 445 5.55 -1.22 -22.05
N ASN A 446 4.56 -1.01 -22.91
CA ASN A 446 3.79 0.23 -22.81
C ASN A 446 3.09 0.23 -21.44
N PRO A 447 3.06 1.34 -20.67
CA PRO A 447 2.54 1.33 -19.32
C PRO A 447 1.15 0.69 -19.22
N LEU A 448 1.02 -0.34 -18.38
CA LEU A 448 -0.24 -1.09 -18.21
C LEU A 448 -0.92 -0.64 -16.93
N ARG A 449 -2.14 -0.09 -17.03
CA ARG A 449 -2.88 0.36 -15.85
C ARG A 449 -3.14 -0.79 -14.88
N ILE A 450 -2.96 -0.50 -13.60
CA ILE A 450 -3.30 -1.38 -12.48
C ILE A 450 -3.82 -0.52 -11.32
N ASN A 451 -4.93 -0.93 -10.70
CA ASN A 451 -5.54 -0.17 -9.62
C ASN A 451 -5.17 -0.77 -8.27
N ALA A 452 -5.31 0.02 -7.21
CA ALA A 452 -5.18 -0.48 -5.85
C ALA A 452 -6.11 -1.68 -5.62
N LYS A 453 -5.65 -2.68 -4.87
CA LYS A 453 -6.27 -4.00 -4.64
C LYS A 453 -6.17 -5.00 -5.79
N ASP A 454 -5.82 -4.60 -7.01
CA ASP A 454 -5.70 -5.54 -8.12
C ASP A 454 -4.60 -6.59 -7.83
N PRO A 455 -4.83 -7.87 -8.19
CA PRO A 455 -3.83 -8.94 -8.05
C PRO A 455 -2.52 -8.62 -8.78
N VAL A 456 -1.42 -8.60 -8.04
CA VAL A 456 -0.07 -8.36 -8.59
C VAL A 456 0.68 -9.68 -8.81
N GLY A 457 0.41 -10.67 -7.97
CA GLY A 457 1.03 -12.00 -7.99
C GLY A 457 0.85 -12.75 -6.68
N HIS A 458 1.58 -13.83 -6.50
CA HIS A 458 1.60 -14.65 -5.29
C HIS A 458 3.02 -14.79 -4.76
N LEU A 459 3.16 -15.18 -3.49
CA LEU A 459 4.48 -15.46 -2.91
C LEU A 459 5.12 -16.62 -3.68
N GLY A 460 6.37 -16.45 -4.11
CA GLY A 460 7.14 -17.48 -4.79
C GLY A 460 7.99 -18.30 -3.83
N TYR A 461 8.26 -19.55 -4.19
CA TYR A 461 9.12 -20.44 -3.42
C TYR A 461 10.59 -19.98 -3.39
N TYR A 462 11.24 -20.19 -2.26
CA TYR A 462 12.61 -19.76 -2.00
C TYR A 462 13.29 -20.67 -0.97
N GLN A 463 14.45 -21.22 -1.32
CA GLN A 463 15.33 -21.98 -0.42
C GLN A 463 16.50 -21.10 0.01
N ASN A 464 16.50 -20.66 1.28
CA ASN A 464 17.57 -19.81 1.81
C ASN A 464 18.68 -20.69 2.37
N PRO A 465 19.94 -20.51 1.95
CA PRO A 465 21.05 -21.30 2.47
C PRO A 465 21.24 -21.10 3.98
N VAL A 466 21.66 -22.16 4.66
CA VAL A 466 22.19 -22.18 6.04
C VAL A 466 23.38 -23.12 6.11
N SER A 467 24.22 -23.03 7.15
CA SER A 467 25.49 -23.77 7.24
C SER A 467 25.42 -25.27 6.95
N MET A 468 24.28 -25.91 7.21
CA MET A 468 24.03 -27.34 6.97
C MET A 468 22.70 -27.57 6.24
N GLY A 469 22.50 -26.92 5.08
CA GLY A 469 21.33 -27.12 4.21
C GLY A 469 20.64 -25.82 3.83
N TYR A 470 19.32 -25.78 3.90
CA TYR A 470 18.53 -24.59 3.59
C TYR A 470 17.25 -24.53 4.43
N ILE A 471 16.65 -23.33 4.49
CA ILE A 471 15.33 -23.10 5.05
C ILE A 471 14.38 -22.72 3.90
N PRO A 472 13.40 -23.58 3.56
CA PRO A 472 12.43 -23.29 2.51
C PRO A 472 11.31 -22.39 3.02
N ARG A 473 10.85 -21.47 2.17
CA ARG A 473 9.68 -20.61 2.42
C ARG A 473 9.08 -20.14 1.11
N TYR A 474 7.81 -19.77 1.14
CA TYR A 474 7.27 -18.88 0.11
C TYR A 474 7.42 -17.44 0.60
N GLN A 475 7.92 -16.54 -0.24
CA GLN A 475 8.09 -15.14 0.12
C GLN A 475 7.96 -14.19 -1.06
N ALA A 476 7.73 -12.93 -0.76
CA ALA A 476 7.93 -11.80 -1.66
C ALA A 476 8.69 -10.69 -0.93
N HIS A 477 9.51 -9.96 -1.67
CA HIS A 477 10.19 -8.76 -1.20
C HIS A 477 9.52 -7.54 -1.85
N ILE A 478 9.08 -6.58 -1.03
CA ILE A 478 8.33 -5.41 -1.48
C ILE A 478 9.10 -4.13 -1.14
N GLU A 479 9.36 -3.28 -2.13
CA GLU A 479 10.00 -1.98 -1.95
C GLU A 479 9.11 -0.84 -2.43
N CYS A 480 9.30 0.34 -1.82
CA CYS A 480 8.74 1.61 -2.28
C CYS A 480 9.90 2.54 -2.59
N LEU A 481 10.01 2.96 -3.85
CA LEU A 481 11.21 3.56 -4.44
C LEU A 481 10.89 4.89 -5.10
N SER A 482 11.83 5.83 -5.12
CA SER A 482 11.71 7.03 -5.97
C SER A 482 13.05 7.46 -6.54
N VAL A 483 13.02 7.98 -7.76
CA VAL A 483 14.13 8.72 -8.41
C VAL A 483 13.81 10.21 -8.51
N ASP A 484 12.68 10.63 -7.94
CA ASP A 484 12.20 11.99 -8.05
C ASP A 484 13.01 12.90 -7.12
N GLU A 485 13.81 13.77 -7.71
CA GLU A 485 14.60 14.75 -6.95
C GLU A 485 13.71 15.84 -6.32
N ASN A 486 12.41 15.91 -6.65
CA ASN A 486 11.44 16.76 -5.97
C ASN A 486 10.99 16.19 -4.61
N LEU A 487 11.30 14.93 -4.27
CA LEU A 487 10.90 14.32 -3.00
C LEU A 487 11.17 15.20 -1.75
N PRO A 488 12.34 15.83 -1.57
CA PRO A 488 12.58 16.73 -0.44
C PRO A 488 11.60 17.89 -0.35
N THR A 489 11.24 18.49 -1.49
CA THR A 489 10.27 19.58 -1.57
C THR A 489 8.86 19.05 -1.29
N PHE A 490 8.49 17.91 -1.87
CA PHE A 490 7.19 17.26 -1.66
C PHE A 490 6.89 17.03 -0.17
N LEU A 491 7.88 16.55 0.61
CA LEU A 491 7.73 16.30 2.05
C LEU A 491 7.36 17.55 2.86
N THR A 492 7.60 18.75 2.32
CA THR A 492 7.30 20.03 3.00
C THR A 492 5.87 20.53 2.80
N ASN A 493 5.07 19.85 1.97
CA ASN A 493 3.74 20.29 1.55
C ASN A 493 3.76 21.74 1.02
N PRO A 494 4.42 22.00 -0.13
CA PRO A 494 4.72 23.36 -0.58
C PRO A 494 3.46 24.19 -0.84
N ASP A 495 2.39 23.56 -1.37
CA ASP A 495 1.10 24.22 -1.62
C ASP A 495 0.19 24.26 -0.38
N LYS A 496 0.65 23.74 0.76
CA LYS A 496 -0.13 23.71 2.01
C LYS A 496 -1.48 22.99 1.85
N VAL A 497 -1.48 21.93 1.04
CA VAL A 497 -2.66 21.11 0.76
C VAL A 497 -3.26 20.61 2.08
N GLU A 498 -4.57 20.72 2.23
CA GLU A 498 -5.34 20.25 3.39
C GLU A 498 -4.92 20.84 4.76
N ARG A 499 -4.20 21.97 4.81
CA ARG A 499 -3.89 22.62 6.09
C ARG A 499 -5.13 23.15 6.82
N ASP A 500 -6.19 23.48 6.09
CA ASP A 500 -7.50 23.84 6.63
C ASP A 500 -8.31 22.63 7.11
N LYS A 501 -7.90 21.41 6.73
CA LYS A 501 -8.50 20.13 7.12
C LYS A 501 -7.46 19.21 7.77
N PRO A 502 -6.87 19.62 8.91
CA PRO A 502 -5.82 18.84 9.53
C PRO A 502 -6.34 17.46 9.94
N LEU A 503 -5.53 16.43 9.69
CA LEU A 503 -5.79 15.05 10.08
C LEU A 503 -4.98 14.62 11.30
N TYR A 504 -3.91 15.35 11.61
CA TYR A 504 -3.00 15.05 12.70
C TYR A 504 -2.78 16.29 13.57
N LEU A 505 -2.39 16.05 14.81
CA LEU A 505 -1.75 17.05 15.65
C LEU A 505 -0.41 16.52 16.14
N LYS A 506 0.57 17.42 16.20
CA LYS A 506 1.88 17.20 16.78
C LYS A 506 2.02 18.06 18.03
N TYR A 507 2.55 17.45 19.08
CA TYR A 507 2.89 18.12 20.33
C TYR A 507 4.35 17.82 20.68
N SER A 508 4.97 18.73 21.42
CA SER A 508 6.38 18.66 21.84
C SER A 508 6.47 18.49 23.36
N PRO A 509 7.62 18.08 23.92
CA PRO A 509 7.85 18.11 25.36
C PRO A 509 7.81 19.55 25.89
N GLY A 510 7.48 19.71 27.18
CA GLY A 510 7.48 21.01 27.86
C GLY A 510 6.22 21.86 27.70
N LEU A 511 5.17 21.36 27.04
CA LEU A 511 3.90 22.05 26.90
C LEU A 511 3.07 21.96 28.19
N LEU A 512 2.41 23.07 28.54
CA LEU A 512 1.54 23.15 29.71
C LEU A 512 0.35 22.19 29.58
N ARG A 513 0.14 21.39 30.62
CA ARG A 513 -0.95 20.42 30.71
C ARG A 513 -2.13 20.98 31.49
N TYR A 514 -3.30 20.43 31.18
CA TYR A 514 -4.55 20.77 31.84
C TYR A 514 -5.31 19.50 32.23
N ASN A 515 -6.05 19.59 33.32
CA ASN A 515 -7.10 18.65 33.65
C ASN A 515 -8.47 19.32 33.49
N LYS A 516 -9.48 18.54 33.13
CA LYS A 516 -10.85 19.04 33.03
C LYS A 516 -11.61 18.67 34.31
N ASP A 517 -12.02 19.68 35.07
CA ASP A 517 -12.93 19.48 36.18
C ASP A 517 -14.32 19.13 35.62
N LEU A 518 -14.77 17.91 35.88
CA LEU A 518 -16.04 17.39 35.37
C LEU A 518 -17.26 18.00 36.06
N SER A 519 -17.09 18.58 37.25
CA SER A 519 -18.19 19.20 38.02
C SER A 519 -18.47 20.62 37.55
N THR A 520 -17.42 21.39 37.25
CA THR A 520 -17.53 22.79 36.80
C THR A 520 -17.42 22.95 35.28
N GLY A 521 -16.92 21.93 34.58
CA GLY A 521 -16.63 21.97 33.14
C GLY A 521 -15.40 22.80 32.77
N LYS A 522 -14.67 23.35 33.75
CA LYS A 522 -13.50 24.23 33.55
C LYS A 522 -12.20 23.45 33.44
N PHE A 523 -11.19 24.09 32.84
CA PHE A 523 -9.84 23.54 32.77
C PHE A 523 -8.97 24.10 33.90
N VAL A 524 -8.20 23.23 34.54
CA VAL A 524 -7.26 23.58 35.60
C VAL A 524 -5.85 23.28 35.11
N LYS A 525 -4.95 24.26 35.23
CA LYS A 525 -3.53 24.10 34.89
C LYS A 525 -2.88 23.07 35.80
N GLU A 526 -2.15 22.13 35.21
CA GLU A 526 -1.32 21.20 35.96
C GLU A 526 0.07 21.82 36.22
N THR A 527 0.76 21.33 37.25
CA THR A 527 2.16 21.67 37.51
C THR A 527 3.11 20.92 36.57
N GLN A 528 2.66 19.82 35.98
CA GLN A 528 3.41 19.02 35.04
C GLN A 528 3.29 19.57 33.62
N VAL A 529 4.27 19.24 32.79
CA VAL A 529 4.30 19.53 31.35
C VAL A 529 4.34 18.22 30.56
N THR A 530 4.06 18.27 29.26
CA THR A 530 4.20 17.11 28.36
C THR A 530 5.60 16.55 28.42
N ARG A 531 5.73 15.23 28.39
CA ARG A 531 7.01 14.53 28.55
C ARG A 531 7.66 14.17 27.23
N SER A 532 6.88 14.01 26.17
CA SER A 532 7.36 13.47 24.89
C SER A 532 6.93 14.33 23.71
N THR A 533 7.61 14.16 22.58
CA THR A 533 7.04 14.52 21.28
C THR A 533 6.08 13.42 20.84
N GLY A 534 4.92 13.79 20.31
CA GLY A 534 3.99 12.80 19.77
C GLY A 534 3.16 13.34 18.62
N ILE A 535 2.67 12.40 17.81
CA ILE A 535 1.74 12.64 16.72
C ILE A 535 0.49 11.83 17.01
N ALA A 536 -0.64 12.50 17.05
CA ALA A 536 -1.94 11.85 17.25
C ALA A 536 -2.86 12.22 16.09
N THR A 537 -3.62 11.25 15.58
CA THR A 537 -4.61 11.54 14.53
C THR A 537 -5.82 12.21 15.16
N LEU A 538 -6.32 13.29 14.56
CA LEU A 538 -7.32 14.17 15.17
C LEU A 538 -8.68 13.50 15.33
N SER A 539 -9.06 12.60 14.43
CA SER A 539 -10.24 11.76 14.63
C SER A 539 -10.09 10.89 15.87
N LYS A 540 -8.86 10.68 16.36
CA LYS A 540 -8.59 9.86 17.53
C LYS A 540 -8.67 10.58 18.88
N ILE A 541 -9.07 11.85 18.86
CA ILE A 541 -8.85 12.77 19.96
C ILE A 541 -10.14 13.51 20.25
N LYS A 542 -10.53 13.54 21.52
CA LYS A 542 -11.74 14.25 21.96
C LYS A 542 -11.41 15.73 22.15
N PRO A 543 -12.05 16.66 21.41
CA PRO A 543 -11.96 18.08 21.71
C PRO A 543 -12.95 18.45 22.83
N ALA A 544 -12.59 19.44 23.64
CA ALA A 544 -13.52 20.07 24.55
C ALA A 544 -13.18 21.56 24.71
N SER A 545 -14.20 22.40 24.78
CA SER A 545 -14.02 23.85 24.99
C SER A 545 -14.45 24.25 26.39
N GLY A 546 -13.74 25.19 26.99
CA GLY A 546 -14.04 25.73 28.30
C GLY A 546 -13.04 26.81 28.72
N PRO A 547 -13.38 27.66 29.69
CA PRO A 547 -12.41 28.60 30.27
C PRO A 547 -11.42 27.86 31.17
N VAL A 548 -10.20 28.39 31.29
CA VAL A 548 -9.33 28.05 32.42
C VAL A 548 -9.93 28.70 33.66
N ASP A 549 -9.91 28.00 34.79
CA ASP A 549 -10.45 28.53 36.05
C ASP A 549 -9.85 29.91 36.38
N GLY A 550 -10.73 30.89 36.60
CA GLY A 550 -10.37 32.29 36.83
C GLY A 550 -10.09 33.16 35.60
N THR A 551 -10.33 32.68 34.37
CA THR A 551 -10.08 33.45 33.12
C THR A 551 -11.26 33.44 32.13
N ASN A 552 -11.31 34.46 31.24
CA ASN A 552 -12.13 34.51 30.01
C ASN A 552 -11.23 34.99 28.85
N PRO A 553 -11.41 34.53 27.59
CA PRO A 553 -12.46 33.67 27.02
C PRO A 553 -12.16 32.16 27.06
N ALA A 554 -13.14 31.33 26.65
CA ALA A 554 -13.00 29.88 26.54
C ALA A 554 -12.06 29.47 25.38
N GLU A 555 -11.19 28.50 25.62
CA GLU A 555 -10.29 27.91 24.63
C GLU A 555 -10.71 26.46 24.33
N THR A 556 -10.27 25.90 23.20
CA THR A 556 -10.44 24.47 22.87
C THR A 556 -9.21 23.68 23.30
N TYR A 557 -9.43 22.51 23.90
CA TYR A 557 -8.40 21.59 24.35
C TYR A 557 -8.57 20.22 23.71
N TYR A 558 -7.46 19.51 23.54
CA TYR A 558 -7.39 18.15 23.01
C TYR A 558 -6.92 17.18 24.08
N GLN A 559 -7.65 16.08 24.27
CA GLN A 559 -7.25 15.02 25.20
C GLN A 559 -6.14 14.16 24.58
N ILE A 560 -4.93 14.25 25.12
CA ILE A 560 -3.76 13.49 24.66
C ILE A 560 -3.55 12.29 25.57
N TYR A 561 -4.02 11.12 25.14
CA TYR A 561 -3.98 9.89 25.93
C TYR A 561 -2.57 9.48 26.39
N PRO A 562 -1.51 9.52 25.55
CA PRO A 562 -0.16 9.18 26.00
C PRO A 562 0.39 10.10 27.11
N GLU A 563 -0.07 11.35 27.16
CA GLU A 563 0.29 12.31 28.19
C GLU A 563 -0.72 12.33 29.36
N THR A 564 -1.82 11.58 29.26
CA THR A 564 -2.93 11.55 30.22
C THR A 564 -3.46 12.95 30.59
N ALA A 565 -3.41 13.88 29.64
CA ALA A 565 -3.65 15.29 29.88
C ALA A 565 -4.40 15.98 28.73
N TRP A 566 -4.91 17.17 28.99
CA TRP A 566 -5.46 18.05 27.97
C TRP A 566 -4.44 19.10 27.55
N LEU A 567 -4.29 19.31 26.25
CA LEU A 567 -3.44 20.37 25.68
C LEU A 567 -4.28 21.43 24.99
N ALA A 568 -3.92 22.69 25.20
CA ALA A 568 -4.55 23.81 24.53
C ALA A 568 -4.37 23.70 23.01
N LYS A 569 -5.42 23.93 22.22
CA LYS A 569 -5.37 23.89 20.75
C LYS A 569 -4.30 24.84 20.21
N SER A 570 -4.09 25.99 20.86
CA SER A 570 -3.04 26.96 20.49
C SER A 570 -1.61 26.46 20.74
N SER A 571 -1.44 25.44 21.60
CA SER A 571 -0.12 24.91 21.99
C SER A 571 0.36 23.75 21.11
N VAL A 572 -0.51 23.20 20.27
CA VAL A 572 -0.19 22.06 19.39
C VAL A 572 -0.15 22.48 17.93
N LYS A 573 0.62 21.77 17.12
CA LYS A 573 0.70 21.99 15.66
C LYS A 573 -0.29 21.07 14.96
N LEU A 574 -1.27 21.63 14.28
CA LEU A 574 -2.19 20.86 13.43
C LEU A 574 -1.56 20.64 12.06
N LEU A 575 -1.66 19.41 11.56
CA LEU A 575 -0.97 18.94 10.36
C LEU A 575 -1.95 18.25 9.41
N SER A 576 -1.81 18.53 8.12
CA SER A 576 -2.41 17.73 7.06
C SER A 576 -1.69 16.38 6.93
N ARG A 577 -2.26 15.47 6.14
CA ARG A 577 -1.56 14.23 5.77
C ARG A 577 -0.32 14.43 4.88
N TYR A 578 -0.21 15.59 4.23
CA TYR A 578 0.90 15.91 3.31
C TYR A 578 2.05 16.66 3.99
N ASP A 579 1.90 17.16 5.22
CA ASP A 579 2.99 17.77 6.00
C ASP A 579 3.97 16.68 6.53
N LEU A 580 4.48 15.82 5.63
CA LEU A 580 5.22 14.60 5.94
C LEU A 580 6.52 14.88 6.72
N GLY A 581 7.24 15.96 6.40
CA GLY A 581 8.42 16.38 7.16
C GLY A 581 8.08 16.72 8.61
N ASP A 582 6.96 17.41 8.85
CA ASP A 582 6.48 17.70 10.20
C ASP A 582 5.95 16.44 10.90
N LEU A 583 5.39 15.51 10.15
CA LEU A 583 5.04 14.17 10.62
C LEU A 583 6.28 13.30 10.88
N GLY A 584 7.51 13.80 10.69
CA GLY A 584 8.73 13.11 11.10
C GLY A 584 9.37 12.24 10.01
N PHE A 585 8.95 12.36 8.75
CA PHE A 585 9.73 11.80 7.65
C PHE A 585 11.04 12.57 7.49
N THR A 586 12.15 11.83 7.54
CA THR A 586 13.50 12.40 7.49
C THR A 586 14.26 11.82 6.31
N LEU A 587 15.05 12.65 5.65
CA LEU A 587 15.90 12.22 4.54
C LEU A 587 17.30 11.93 5.04
N THR A 588 17.85 10.83 4.56
CA THR A 588 19.26 10.48 4.73
C THR A 588 19.79 9.88 3.43
N ASP A 589 21.09 9.92 3.25
CA ASP A 589 21.78 9.38 2.07
C ASP A 589 22.93 8.49 2.50
N ASP A 590 23.33 7.56 1.65
CA ASP A 590 24.53 6.75 1.84
C ASP A 590 25.30 6.60 0.53
N SER A 591 26.63 6.63 0.64
CA SER A 591 27.56 6.33 -0.45
C SER A 591 28.57 5.30 0.05
N PRO A 592 28.11 4.05 0.27
CA PRO A 592 28.91 3.05 0.95
C PRO A 592 29.98 2.44 0.06
N GLN A 593 30.95 1.78 0.68
CA GLN A 593 31.93 0.94 -0.01
C GLN A 593 31.46 -0.53 -0.15
N SER A 594 30.40 -0.92 0.56
CA SER A 594 29.82 -2.27 0.58
C SER A 594 28.33 -2.25 0.92
N PHE A 595 27.59 -3.25 0.45
CA PHE A 595 26.21 -3.52 0.90
C PHE A 595 26.14 -4.12 2.31
N ASP A 596 27.22 -4.75 2.77
CA ASP A 596 27.36 -5.22 4.14
C ASP A 596 27.60 -4.02 5.07
N LYS A 597 26.64 -3.77 5.98
CA LYS A 597 26.66 -2.61 6.89
C LYS A 597 27.13 -2.96 8.29
N LEU A 598 27.15 -4.24 8.66
CA LEU A 598 27.46 -4.68 10.01
C LEU A 598 28.40 -5.89 9.99
N GLU A 599 29.56 -5.75 9.34
CA GLU A 599 30.57 -6.82 9.20
C GLU A 599 31.40 -7.10 10.48
N GLY A 600 31.27 -6.28 11.52
CA GLY A 600 31.91 -6.47 12.83
C GLY A 600 33.39 -6.08 12.93
N LYS A 601 34.07 -5.83 11.81
CA LYS A 601 35.50 -5.44 11.77
C LYS A 601 35.70 -3.96 11.47
N ILE A 602 35.06 -3.45 10.41
CA ILE A 602 35.10 -2.02 10.06
C ILE A 602 33.89 -1.32 10.69
N PRO A 603 34.09 -0.34 11.60
CA PRO A 603 32.99 0.43 12.18
C PRO A 603 32.15 1.13 11.09
N PRO A 604 30.82 1.01 11.12
CA PRO A 604 29.95 1.54 10.07
C PRO A 604 29.69 3.04 10.23
N GLU A 605 30.63 3.85 9.74
CA GLU A 605 30.58 5.32 9.88
C GLU A 605 29.59 6.03 8.93
N SER A 606 28.91 5.30 8.03
CA SER A 606 27.99 5.88 7.04
C SER A 606 26.52 5.84 7.49
N LEU A 607 25.66 5.05 6.83
CA LEU A 607 24.22 5.01 7.09
C LEU A 607 23.88 4.59 8.52
N ILE A 608 24.58 3.61 9.09
CA ILE A 608 24.32 3.11 10.45
C ILE A 608 24.49 4.24 11.48
N LYS A 609 25.57 5.02 11.38
CA LYS A 609 25.77 6.17 12.25
C LYS A 609 24.65 7.21 12.06
N LYS A 610 24.30 7.55 10.82
CA LYS A 610 23.19 8.49 10.54
C LYS A 610 21.85 8.01 11.12
N ILE A 611 21.55 6.71 11.03
CA ILE A 611 20.36 6.12 11.66
C ILE A 611 20.44 6.27 13.18
N LEU A 612 21.56 5.88 13.80
CA LEU A 612 21.73 6.01 15.25
C LEU A 612 21.63 7.47 15.71
N ASP A 613 22.15 8.43 14.95
CA ASP A 613 22.05 9.86 15.24
C ASP A 613 20.59 10.34 15.21
N ILE A 614 19.79 9.90 14.22
CA ILE A 614 18.34 10.18 14.14
C ILE A 614 17.62 9.57 15.34
N LEU A 615 17.85 8.29 15.64
CA LEU A 615 17.22 7.61 16.76
C LEU A 615 17.66 8.20 18.11
N HIS A 616 18.92 8.63 18.22
CA HIS A 616 19.43 9.33 19.38
C HIS A 616 18.71 10.66 19.56
N HIS A 617 18.62 11.48 18.51
CA HIS A 617 17.91 12.76 18.56
C HIS A 617 16.46 12.59 18.99
N ASP A 618 15.75 11.63 18.40
CA ASP A 618 14.34 11.36 18.76
C ASP A 618 14.21 10.87 20.20
N SER A 619 15.14 10.04 20.68
CA SER A 619 15.15 9.59 22.08
C SER A 619 15.39 10.73 23.08
N GLN A 620 16.10 11.80 22.68
CA GLN A 620 16.31 12.99 23.51
C GLN A 620 15.03 13.82 23.69
N GLN A 621 14.06 13.68 22.77
CA GLN A 621 12.79 14.39 22.83
C GLN A 621 11.78 13.70 23.77
N ASP A 622 12.18 12.64 24.47
CA ASP A 622 11.34 11.87 25.37
C ASP A 622 11.87 11.89 26.81
N MET A 623 11.18 12.62 27.68
CA MET A 623 11.51 12.78 29.11
C MET A 623 10.99 11.62 29.98
N ARG A 624 10.45 10.55 29.40
CA ARG A 624 10.05 9.35 30.16
C ARG A 624 11.30 8.59 30.65
N ILE A 625 11.25 8.09 31.87
CA ILE A 625 12.40 7.46 32.55
C ILE A 625 12.97 6.28 31.74
N ASP A 626 12.10 5.48 31.11
CA ASP A 626 12.52 4.32 30.30
C ASP A 626 13.32 4.72 29.05
N TYR A 627 13.16 5.95 28.55
CA TYR A 627 13.86 6.47 27.37
C TYR A 627 15.23 7.07 27.72
N ALA A 628 15.47 7.47 28.97
CA ALA A 628 16.77 8.00 29.40
C ALA A 628 17.91 6.98 29.24
N LEU A 629 17.62 5.70 29.46
CA LEU A 629 18.55 4.60 29.21
C LEU A 629 18.80 4.42 27.71
N MET A 630 17.78 4.62 26.86
CA MET A 630 17.92 4.53 25.40
C MET A 630 18.79 5.64 24.84
N GLN A 631 18.57 6.90 25.27
CA GLN A 631 19.42 8.03 24.89
C GLN A 631 20.90 7.74 25.20
N THR A 632 21.16 7.27 26.42
CA THR A 632 22.51 6.92 26.87
C THR A 632 23.09 5.78 26.03
N ASN A 633 22.28 4.77 25.71
CA ASN A 633 22.71 3.64 24.89
C ASN A 633 23.07 4.06 23.46
N TYR A 634 22.22 4.85 22.78
CA TYR A 634 22.52 5.36 21.44
C TYR A 634 23.79 6.22 21.44
N LYS A 635 23.94 7.12 22.43
CA LYS A 635 25.15 7.94 22.57
C LYS A 635 26.40 7.07 22.71
N ARG A 636 26.34 6.04 23.55
CA ARG A 636 27.45 5.08 23.74
C ARG A 636 27.82 4.40 22.41
N LEU A 637 26.84 3.93 21.64
CA LEU A 637 27.10 3.29 20.35
C LEU A 637 27.71 4.27 19.34
N ILE A 638 27.22 5.50 19.27
CA ILE A 638 27.78 6.56 18.41
C ILE A 638 29.23 6.89 18.81
N ASP A 639 29.52 6.96 20.11
CA ASP A 639 30.85 7.21 20.64
C ASP A 639 31.80 6.05 20.34
N MET A 640 31.31 4.82 20.46
CA MET A 640 32.06 3.63 20.07
C MET A 640 32.41 3.66 18.58
N LEU A 641 31.48 4.00 17.68
CA LEU A 641 31.81 4.17 16.26
C LEU A 641 32.89 5.22 16.05
N SER A 642 32.76 6.35 16.74
CA SER A 642 33.70 7.47 16.61
C SER A 642 35.10 7.15 17.16
N ALA A 643 35.19 6.22 18.12
CA ALA A 643 36.46 5.73 18.68
C ALA A 643 37.20 4.73 17.78
N LYS A 644 36.56 4.25 16.70
CA LYS A 644 37.12 3.31 15.73
C LYS A 644 37.75 2.05 16.36
N PRO A 645 36.97 1.25 17.11
CA PRO A 645 37.49 0.04 17.74
C PRO A 645 37.92 -0.99 16.69
N GLU A 646 38.86 -1.86 17.06
CA GLU A 646 39.33 -2.94 16.19
C GLU A 646 38.23 -3.96 15.84
N SER A 647 37.19 -4.04 16.68
CA SER A 647 35.98 -4.82 16.44
C SER A 647 34.78 -4.25 17.19
N TYR A 648 33.57 -4.58 16.73
CA TYR A 648 32.32 -4.25 17.40
C TYR A 648 31.33 -5.41 17.24
N SER A 649 30.21 -5.36 17.98
CA SER A 649 29.15 -6.37 17.90
C SER A 649 28.09 -5.98 16.86
N PRO A 650 27.99 -6.65 15.69
CA PRO A 650 26.91 -6.40 14.73
C PRO A 650 25.51 -6.50 15.35
N GLU A 651 25.34 -7.48 16.24
CA GLU A 651 24.07 -7.78 16.88
C GLU A 651 23.59 -6.64 17.79
N GLU A 652 24.51 -6.01 18.53
CA GLU A 652 24.21 -4.90 19.42
C GLU A 652 23.67 -3.68 18.63
N TYR A 653 24.33 -3.34 17.52
CA TYR A 653 23.91 -2.25 16.64
C TYR A 653 22.58 -2.57 15.97
N ARG A 654 22.40 -3.81 15.51
CA ARG A 654 21.16 -4.27 14.90
C ARG A 654 19.98 -4.19 15.87
N GLN A 655 20.16 -4.62 17.12
CA GLN A 655 19.14 -4.51 18.17
C GLN A 655 18.81 -3.06 18.51
N ALA A 656 19.81 -2.17 18.51
CA ALA A 656 19.59 -0.75 18.74
C ALA A 656 18.79 -0.08 17.61
N ILE A 657 19.07 -0.44 16.35
CA ILE A 657 18.33 0.04 15.18
C ILE A 657 16.88 -0.44 15.22
N HIS A 658 16.68 -1.74 15.43
CA HIS A 658 15.35 -2.38 15.46
C HIS A 658 14.69 -2.34 16.85
N ASN A 659 14.96 -1.29 17.63
CA ASN A 659 14.31 -1.14 18.93
C ASN A 659 12.80 -0.87 18.73
N PRO A 660 11.89 -1.69 19.28
CA PRO A 660 10.44 -1.51 19.09
C PRO A 660 9.92 -0.13 19.49
N HIS A 661 10.52 0.51 20.51
CA HIS A 661 10.12 1.85 20.95
C HIS A 661 10.46 2.96 19.95
N MET A 662 11.39 2.69 19.03
CA MET A 662 11.84 3.63 17.99
C MET A 662 11.36 3.24 16.59
N ARG A 663 10.49 2.24 16.48
CA ARG A 663 9.98 1.72 15.19
C ARG A 663 9.39 2.82 14.31
N ASP A 664 8.57 3.70 14.91
CA ASP A 664 7.91 4.77 14.17
C ASP A 664 8.90 5.79 13.61
N SER A 665 9.98 6.09 14.34
CA SER A 665 11.10 6.92 13.85
C SER A 665 11.86 6.21 12.74
N LEU A 666 12.24 4.94 12.96
CA LEU A 666 12.97 4.13 11.99
C LEU A 666 12.23 4.02 10.65
N PHE A 667 10.92 3.74 10.68
CA PHE A 667 10.12 3.54 9.47
C PHE A 667 9.77 4.83 8.73
N ARG A 668 10.07 6.00 9.31
CA ARG A 668 9.94 7.32 8.66
C ARG A 668 11.26 7.86 8.12
N ILE A 669 12.38 7.14 8.31
CA ILE A 669 13.63 7.44 7.62
C ILE A 669 13.45 7.07 6.15
N ILE A 670 13.78 8.00 5.25
CA ILE A 670 13.82 7.80 3.81
C ILE A 670 15.29 7.89 3.39
N ALA A 671 15.84 6.78 2.93
CA ALA A 671 17.27 6.65 2.65
C ALA A 671 17.54 6.62 1.14
N LYS A 672 18.40 7.51 0.64
CA LYS A 672 18.99 7.39 -0.70
C LYS A 672 20.16 6.42 -0.62
N HIS A 673 20.05 5.27 -1.27
CA HIS A 673 21.06 4.22 -1.18
C HIS A 673 21.26 3.55 -2.55
N PRO A 674 22.48 3.06 -2.88
CA PRO A 674 22.69 2.18 -4.02
C PRO A 674 21.72 0.99 -4.01
N SER A 675 21.10 0.63 -5.13
CA SER A 675 20.19 -0.52 -5.17
C SER A 675 20.94 -1.82 -5.46
N GLU A 676 20.71 -2.85 -4.65
CA GLU A 676 21.18 -4.21 -4.87
C GLU A 676 20.73 -4.79 -6.23
N TRP A 677 19.63 -4.27 -6.78
CA TRP A 677 19.07 -4.69 -8.06
C TRP A 677 19.78 -4.06 -9.27
N TYR A 678 20.62 -3.05 -9.06
CA TYR A 678 21.43 -2.43 -10.10
C TYR A 678 22.79 -3.12 -10.24
N PHE A 679 23.52 -3.32 -9.14
CA PHE A 679 24.91 -3.76 -9.18
C PHE A 679 25.03 -5.28 -9.38
N LYS A 680 26.00 -5.69 -10.19
CA LYS A 680 26.32 -7.08 -10.54
C LYS A 680 27.52 -7.57 -9.70
N PRO A 681 27.83 -8.89 -9.67
CA PRO A 681 28.86 -9.43 -8.77
C PRO A 681 30.26 -8.82 -8.95
N ALA A 682 30.59 -8.36 -10.16
CA ALA A 682 31.88 -7.75 -10.46
C ALA A 682 32.03 -6.31 -9.95
N ASP A 683 30.93 -5.66 -9.56
CA ASP A 683 30.95 -4.27 -9.10
C ASP A 683 31.53 -4.14 -7.68
N SER A 684 32.21 -3.02 -7.42
CA SER A 684 32.97 -2.78 -6.19
C SER A 684 32.14 -2.95 -4.91
N LEU A 685 30.86 -2.57 -4.93
CA LEU A 685 29.94 -2.69 -3.79
C LEU A 685 29.70 -4.14 -3.34
N TRP A 686 29.75 -5.10 -4.27
CA TRP A 686 29.62 -6.53 -3.96
C TRP A 686 30.97 -7.19 -3.69
N GLN A 687 32.03 -6.70 -4.32
CA GLN A 687 33.36 -7.31 -4.26
C GLN A 687 33.91 -7.41 -2.83
N THR A 688 33.67 -6.43 -1.96
CA THR A 688 34.11 -6.47 -0.56
C THR A 688 33.49 -7.67 0.17
N PHE A 689 32.16 -7.80 0.12
CA PHE A 689 31.41 -8.90 0.72
C PHE A 689 31.82 -10.27 0.14
N LEU A 690 31.88 -10.39 -1.19
CA LEU A 690 32.20 -11.64 -1.86
C LEU A 690 33.65 -12.11 -1.61
N LYS A 691 34.61 -11.17 -1.48
CA LYS A 691 35.99 -11.50 -1.13
C LYS A 691 36.12 -12.01 0.31
N ASN A 692 35.37 -11.44 1.25
CA ASN A 692 35.33 -11.91 2.63
C ASN A 692 34.82 -13.36 2.70
N LEU A 693 33.77 -13.69 1.95
CA LEU A 693 33.26 -15.06 1.85
C LEU A 693 34.25 -16.02 1.18
N ALA A 694 35.05 -15.57 0.21
CA ALA A 694 35.97 -16.43 -0.54
C ALA A 694 36.96 -17.19 0.37
N LYS A 695 37.35 -16.59 1.49
CA LYS A 695 38.36 -17.13 2.39
C LYS A 695 37.80 -18.20 3.33
N ASP A 696 36.63 -17.93 3.91
CA ASP A 696 36.11 -18.70 5.04
C ASP A 696 34.86 -19.52 4.66
N GLN A 697 34.18 -19.18 3.56
CA GLN A 697 32.86 -19.70 3.15
C GLN A 697 32.68 -19.70 1.60
N PRO A 698 33.51 -20.47 0.84
CA PRO A 698 33.50 -20.44 -0.62
C PRO A 698 32.16 -20.86 -1.25
N GLU A 699 31.40 -21.74 -0.61
CA GLU A 699 30.05 -22.14 -1.02
C GLU A 699 29.05 -20.98 -0.94
N TRP A 700 29.13 -20.16 0.11
CA TRP A 700 28.32 -18.94 0.25
C TRP A 700 28.66 -17.93 -0.83
N LYS A 701 29.94 -17.77 -1.18
CA LYS A 701 30.35 -16.92 -2.29
C LYS A 701 29.72 -17.38 -3.61
N ALA A 702 29.83 -18.67 -3.95
CA ALA A 702 29.31 -19.21 -5.21
C ALA A 702 27.78 -19.05 -5.35
N TYR A 703 27.05 -19.29 -4.25
CA TYR A 703 25.62 -19.03 -4.19
C TYR A 703 25.30 -17.55 -4.44
N ASN A 704 25.94 -16.64 -3.68
CA ASN A 704 25.67 -15.21 -3.76
C ASN A 704 26.03 -14.62 -5.14
N GLU A 705 27.17 -15.00 -5.72
CA GLU A 705 27.55 -14.57 -7.08
C GLU A 705 26.49 -14.95 -8.12
N THR A 706 25.93 -16.17 -8.01
CA THR A 706 24.88 -16.64 -8.91
C THR A 706 23.56 -15.89 -8.68
N ALA A 707 23.15 -15.75 -7.41
CA ALA A 707 21.92 -15.07 -7.03
C ALA A 707 21.93 -13.59 -7.44
N ILE A 708 22.99 -12.85 -7.10
CA ILE A 708 23.16 -11.43 -7.46
C ILE A 708 23.09 -11.25 -8.99
N LYS A 709 23.81 -12.09 -9.74
CA LYS A 709 23.82 -12.02 -11.21
C LYS A 709 22.43 -12.21 -11.82
N LYS A 710 21.68 -13.20 -11.34
CA LYS A 710 20.37 -13.57 -11.91
C LYS A 710 19.24 -12.67 -11.42
N LEU A 711 19.34 -12.12 -10.20
CA LEU A 711 18.29 -11.29 -9.62
C LEU A 711 18.38 -9.82 -10.04
N GLY A 712 19.59 -9.25 -10.20
CA GLY A 712 19.76 -7.85 -10.60
C GLY A 712 19.16 -7.56 -11.98
N TRP A 713 18.32 -6.53 -12.08
CA TRP A 713 17.46 -6.26 -13.24
C TRP A 713 17.45 -4.80 -13.71
N ILE A 714 17.89 -3.83 -12.89
CA ILE A 714 17.77 -2.40 -13.25
C ILE A 714 18.63 -2.04 -14.46
N GLN A 715 19.83 -2.62 -14.58
CA GLN A 715 20.70 -2.38 -15.75
C GLN A 715 20.10 -2.92 -17.07
N ASP A 716 19.15 -3.85 -16.98
CA ASP A 716 18.52 -4.51 -18.12
C ASP A 716 17.23 -3.78 -18.59
N LEU A 717 16.88 -2.66 -17.95
CA LEU A 717 15.74 -1.82 -18.35
C LEU A 717 16.00 -1.10 -19.68
N ASP A 718 14.95 -0.97 -20.48
CA ASP A 718 14.89 0.02 -21.55
C ASP A 718 14.83 1.43 -20.94
N LYS A 719 15.99 2.09 -20.90
CA LYS A 719 16.17 3.43 -20.30
C LYS A 719 15.36 4.52 -20.99
N SER A 720 14.89 4.29 -22.23
CA SER A 720 13.99 5.23 -22.91
C SER A 720 12.57 5.20 -22.35
N LYS A 721 12.17 4.10 -21.70
CA LYS A 721 10.83 3.90 -21.11
C LYS A 721 10.83 4.08 -19.61
N VAL A 722 11.85 3.55 -18.93
CA VAL A 722 11.97 3.58 -17.47
C VAL A 722 13.41 3.93 -17.09
N ALA A 723 13.59 5.13 -16.51
CA ALA A 723 14.89 5.62 -16.09
C ALA A 723 15.08 5.45 -14.58
N LEU A 724 15.59 4.28 -14.16
CA LEU A 724 16.06 4.05 -12.79
C LEU A 724 17.59 4.07 -12.75
N GLY A 725 18.13 4.86 -11.84
CA GLY A 725 19.57 5.00 -11.61
C GLY A 725 20.16 3.96 -10.66
N PRO A 726 21.47 4.03 -10.38
CA PRO A 726 22.14 3.12 -9.45
C PRO A 726 21.75 3.36 -7.98
N SER A 727 21.31 4.57 -7.63
CA SER A 727 20.89 4.94 -6.28
C SER A 727 19.48 5.50 -6.28
N LEU A 728 18.65 5.00 -5.37
CA LEU A 728 17.22 5.31 -5.30
C LEU A 728 16.88 5.80 -3.89
N TRP A 729 15.82 6.58 -3.75
CA TRP A 729 15.19 6.83 -2.46
C TRP A 729 14.34 5.62 -2.07
N HIS A 730 14.55 5.07 -0.88
CA HIS A 730 13.77 3.96 -0.35
C HIS A 730 12.93 4.45 0.82
N MET A 731 11.62 4.21 0.76
CA MET A 731 10.66 4.55 1.81
C MET A 731 10.04 3.27 2.35
N HIS A 732 9.74 3.19 3.65
CA HIS A 732 9.02 2.04 4.19
C HIS A 732 7.66 1.89 3.46
N PRO A 733 7.38 0.78 2.75
CA PRO A 733 6.24 0.69 1.84
C PRO A 733 4.88 0.97 2.50
N ILE A 734 4.65 0.41 3.69
CA ILE A 734 3.38 0.55 4.41
C ILE A 734 3.26 1.91 5.10
N VAL A 735 4.25 2.33 5.88
CA VAL A 735 4.19 3.58 6.64
C VAL A 735 4.08 4.78 5.70
N PHE A 736 4.87 4.82 4.62
CA PHE A 736 4.83 5.92 3.66
C PHE A 736 3.47 6.03 2.96
N LEU A 737 2.99 4.93 2.34
CA LEU A 737 1.70 4.92 1.64
C LEU A 737 0.51 5.17 2.59
N ASN A 738 0.54 4.61 3.80
CA ASN A 738 -0.53 4.79 4.77
C ASN A 738 -0.71 6.26 5.17
N MET A 739 0.35 7.07 5.17
CA MET A 739 0.26 8.50 5.47
C MET A 739 -0.43 9.27 4.35
N MET A 740 -0.28 8.85 3.10
CA MET A 740 -0.95 9.49 1.96
C MET A 740 -2.38 8.98 1.76
N SER A 741 -2.75 7.89 2.43
CA SER A 741 -4.07 7.27 2.28
C SER A 741 -5.14 8.21 2.81
N SER A 742 -6.16 8.45 1.99
CA SER A 742 -7.33 9.25 2.34
C SER A 742 -8.26 8.57 3.35
N LYS A 743 -7.81 7.54 4.12
CA LYS A 743 -8.68 6.67 4.94
C LYS A 743 -9.61 7.53 5.79
N GLY A 744 -10.80 7.73 5.24
CA GLY A 744 -11.83 8.53 5.84
C GLY A 744 -12.47 7.74 6.97
N ARG A 745 -13.54 8.32 7.51
CA ARG A 745 -14.44 7.68 8.46
C ARG A 745 -14.91 6.28 8.02
N PHE A 746 -14.84 5.97 6.72
CA PHE A 746 -15.46 4.81 6.08
C PHE A 746 -14.51 3.95 5.25
N SER A 747 -14.80 2.65 5.17
CA SER A 747 -14.32 1.74 4.13
C SER A 747 -15.50 1.27 3.27
N TYR A 748 -15.30 1.09 1.96
CA TYR A 748 -16.40 0.85 1.02
C TYR A 748 -16.37 -0.55 0.40
N LYS A 749 -17.54 -1.18 0.32
CA LYS A 749 -17.87 -2.39 -0.44
C LYS A 749 -19.10 -2.07 -1.29
N TYR A 750 -19.17 -2.62 -2.50
CA TYR A 750 -20.31 -2.43 -3.40
C TYR A 750 -21.01 -3.77 -3.65
N SER A 751 -22.33 -3.84 -3.43
CA SER A 751 -23.17 -5.01 -3.71
C SER A 751 -23.99 -4.78 -4.96
N ASN A 752 -23.68 -5.50 -6.04
CA ASN A 752 -24.37 -5.38 -7.32
C ASN A 752 -25.61 -6.29 -7.37
N TYR A 753 -26.75 -5.73 -7.80
CA TYR A 753 -28.02 -6.43 -7.93
C TYR A 753 -28.47 -6.50 -9.40
N ASN A 754 -28.84 -7.68 -9.86
CA ASN A 754 -29.30 -7.91 -11.25
C ASN A 754 -30.78 -7.56 -11.44
N ILE A 755 -31.19 -6.40 -10.92
CA ILE A 755 -32.52 -5.81 -11.09
C ILE A 755 -32.36 -4.29 -11.22
N THR A 756 -33.21 -3.65 -12.01
CA THR A 756 -33.22 -2.19 -12.11
C THR A 756 -33.86 -1.56 -10.87
N LEU A 757 -33.54 -0.30 -10.60
CA LEU A 757 -34.14 0.45 -9.48
C LEU A 757 -35.67 0.51 -9.62
N ASP A 758 -36.16 0.74 -10.84
CA ASP A 758 -37.58 0.87 -11.13
C ASP A 758 -38.36 -0.44 -10.96
N ASP A 759 -37.82 -1.57 -11.42
CA ASP A 759 -38.45 -2.88 -11.24
C ASP A 759 -38.52 -3.27 -9.76
N ALA A 760 -37.48 -2.93 -8.99
CA ALA A 760 -37.44 -3.14 -7.56
C ALA A 760 -38.52 -2.29 -6.85
N LEU A 761 -38.66 -1.01 -7.22
CA LEU A 761 -39.71 -0.12 -6.71
C LEU A 761 -41.12 -0.62 -7.04
N ASP A 762 -41.36 -1.10 -8.26
CA ASP A 762 -42.66 -1.63 -8.66
C ASP A 762 -43.03 -2.87 -7.85
N THR A 763 -42.04 -3.68 -7.49
CA THR A 763 -42.24 -4.83 -6.59
C THR A 763 -42.65 -4.38 -5.19
N GLN A 764 -42.07 -3.29 -4.66
CA GLN A 764 -42.46 -2.72 -3.37
C GLN A 764 -43.93 -2.23 -3.36
N LEU A 765 -44.37 -1.61 -4.45
CA LEU A 765 -45.74 -1.08 -4.58
C LEU A 765 -46.80 -2.19 -4.65
N LYS A 766 -46.49 -3.29 -5.34
CA LYS A 766 -47.40 -4.45 -5.50
C LYS A 766 -47.80 -5.10 -4.18
N LEU A 767 -47.06 -4.88 -3.09
CA LEU A 767 -47.41 -5.38 -1.76
C LEU A 767 -48.72 -4.79 -1.23
N GLY A 768 -49.07 -3.56 -1.59
CA GLY A 768 -50.29 -2.89 -1.10
C GLY A 768 -50.45 -3.00 0.42
N ASN A 769 -51.60 -3.50 0.87
CA ASN A 769 -51.88 -3.68 2.31
C ASN A 769 -51.06 -4.79 2.98
N ASN A 770 -50.42 -5.68 2.21
CA ASN A 770 -49.60 -6.79 2.71
C ASN A 770 -48.15 -6.35 2.98
N GLY A 771 -47.97 -5.16 3.56
CA GLY A 771 -46.65 -4.69 3.99
C GLY A 771 -45.93 -3.75 3.02
N GLY A 772 -46.63 -3.09 2.09
CA GLY A 772 -46.02 -2.08 1.22
C GLY A 772 -45.40 -0.89 1.99
N PRO A 773 -44.74 0.05 1.29
CA PRO A 773 -44.22 1.26 1.92
C PRO A 773 -45.32 2.18 2.46
N THR A 774 -45.07 2.81 3.60
CA THR A 774 -45.94 3.82 4.22
C THR A 774 -45.13 5.04 4.64
N MET A 775 -45.79 6.17 4.88
CA MET A 775 -45.15 7.36 5.41
C MET A 775 -46.08 8.11 6.34
N GLN A 776 -45.57 8.65 7.45
CA GLN A 776 -46.37 9.41 8.40
C GLN A 776 -46.95 10.67 7.72
N LYS A 777 -48.28 10.79 7.73
CA LYS A 777 -49.01 11.98 7.28
C LYS A 777 -50.12 12.26 8.30
N GLY A 778 -50.00 13.38 9.03
CA GLY A 778 -50.87 13.66 10.17
C GLY A 778 -50.72 12.61 11.28
N GLY A 779 -51.83 12.12 11.83
CA GLY A 779 -51.86 11.10 12.88
C GLY A 779 -51.72 9.64 12.42
N GLY A 780 -51.45 9.37 11.13
CA GLY A 780 -51.41 8.00 10.58
C GLY A 780 -50.28 7.76 9.58
N PHE A 781 -50.18 6.51 9.09
CA PHE A 781 -49.15 6.03 8.15
C PHE A 781 -49.77 5.48 6.85
N PRO A 782 -50.32 6.33 5.97
CA PRO A 782 -50.88 5.89 4.69
C PRO A 782 -49.82 5.31 3.73
N ARG A 783 -50.30 4.60 2.70
CA ARG A 783 -49.51 4.17 1.54
C ARG A 783 -49.06 5.39 0.73
N ILE A 784 -47.92 5.26 0.06
CA ILE A 784 -47.29 6.34 -0.72
C ILE A 784 -47.02 5.91 -2.17
N SER A 785 -46.98 6.88 -3.09
CA SER A 785 -46.78 6.62 -4.53
C SER A 785 -45.32 6.22 -4.85
N LYS A 786 -45.06 5.78 -6.10
CA LYS A 786 -43.71 5.45 -6.57
C LYS A 786 -42.75 6.62 -6.40
N GLU A 787 -43.22 7.81 -6.79
CA GLU A 787 -42.48 9.08 -6.74
C GLU A 787 -42.17 9.50 -5.30
N GLU A 788 -43.08 9.21 -4.37
CA GLU A 788 -42.89 9.46 -2.94
C GLU A 788 -41.92 8.45 -2.29
N ILE A 789 -41.81 7.23 -2.80
CA ILE A 789 -40.87 6.20 -2.29
C ILE A 789 -39.45 6.47 -2.77
N ARG A 790 -39.28 6.89 -4.02
CA ARG A 790 -37.98 6.98 -4.70
C ARG A 790 -36.91 7.73 -3.88
N PRO A 791 -37.18 8.87 -3.23
CA PRO A 791 -36.19 9.60 -2.42
C PRO A 791 -35.72 8.87 -1.16
N TYR A 792 -36.32 7.73 -0.80
CA TYR A 792 -35.90 6.89 0.34
C TYR A 792 -35.30 5.55 -0.11
N PHE A 793 -35.43 5.24 -1.41
CA PHE A 793 -35.09 3.95 -2.00
C PHE A 793 -33.84 4.04 -2.89
N ASP A 794 -33.64 5.15 -3.59
CA ASP A 794 -32.52 5.34 -4.51
C ASP A 794 -31.19 5.47 -3.73
N PRO A 795 -30.24 4.53 -3.87
CA PRO A 795 -29.04 4.59 -3.05
C PRO A 795 -28.03 5.65 -3.51
N GLU A 796 -28.06 6.06 -4.79
CA GLU A 796 -27.06 6.98 -5.36
C GLU A 796 -27.17 8.40 -4.76
N ILE A 797 -28.34 8.77 -4.25
CA ILE A 797 -28.58 10.10 -3.67
C ILE A 797 -28.25 10.19 -2.17
N HIS A 798 -27.81 9.09 -1.54
CA HIS A 798 -27.56 9.01 -0.09
C HIS A 798 -26.10 8.67 0.25
N LEU A 799 -25.15 9.15 -0.55
CA LEU A 799 -23.72 8.90 -0.35
C LEU A 799 -23.04 9.90 0.60
N GLU A 800 -23.81 10.73 1.29
CA GLU A 800 -23.30 11.75 2.22
C GLU A 800 -23.81 11.55 3.65
N GLU A 801 -23.07 12.06 4.63
CA GLU A 801 -23.52 12.05 6.03
C GLU A 801 -24.74 12.97 6.23
N PRO A 802 -25.75 12.57 7.04
CA PRO A 802 -25.81 11.37 7.87
C PRO A 802 -26.32 10.11 7.15
N ASP A 803 -26.87 10.26 5.95
CA ASP A 803 -27.66 9.21 5.29
C ASP A 803 -26.82 7.97 4.92
N ILE A 804 -25.54 8.18 4.59
CA ILE A 804 -24.57 7.12 4.25
C ILE A 804 -24.46 6.02 5.33
N PHE A 805 -24.78 6.32 6.59
CA PHE A 805 -24.78 5.35 7.69
C PHE A 805 -25.85 4.26 7.55
N GLN A 806 -26.85 4.43 6.66
CA GLN A 806 -27.79 3.36 6.34
C GLN A 806 -27.09 2.15 5.70
N TYR A 807 -25.89 2.37 5.15
CA TYR A 807 -25.07 1.36 4.50
C TYR A 807 -24.02 0.75 5.43
N LEU A 808 -24.01 1.08 6.73
CA LEU A 808 -23.09 0.45 7.69
C LEU A 808 -23.24 -1.08 7.64
N ASP A 809 -22.16 -1.77 7.30
CA ASP A 809 -22.11 -3.22 7.21
C ASP A 809 -22.01 -3.83 8.61
N ILE A 810 -23.16 -4.27 9.12
CA ILE A 810 -23.28 -4.84 10.47
C ILE A 810 -22.72 -6.27 10.57
N SER A 811 -22.30 -6.87 9.44
CA SER A 811 -21.64 -8.19 9.43
C SER A 811 -20.11 -8.09 9.48
N MET A 812 -19.57 -6.90 9.22
CA MET A 812 -18.13 -6.69 9.23
C MET A 812 -17.63 -6.38 10.65
N PRO A 813 -16.60 -7.09 11.13
CA PRO A 813 -16.03 -6.82 12.43
C PRO A 813 -15.37 -5.45 12.45
N VAL A 814 -15.48 -4.77 13.59
CA VAL A 814 -14.81 -3.51 13.88
C VAL A 814 -13.94 -3.68 15.11
N SER A 815 -12.71 -3.15 15.05
CA SER A 815 -11.79 -3.19 16.18
C SER A 815 -12.22 -2.15 17.23
N VAL A 816 -12.85 -2.62 18.30
CA VAL A 816 -13.25 -1.81 19.46
C VAL A 816 -12.69 -2.45 20.73
N THR A 817 -11.98 -1.68 21.54
CA THR A 817 -11.44 -2.18 22.82
C THR A 817 -12.53 -2.21 23.90
N GLU A 818 -12.29 -2.98 24.95
CA GLU A 818 -13.20 -3.00 26.10
C GLU A 818 -13.27 -1.61 26.77
N GLU A 819 -12.18 -0.82 26.82
CA GLU A 819 -12.25 0.55 27.35
C GLU A 819 -13.11 1.47 26.50
N GLN A 820 -13.03 1.36 25.17
CA GLN A 820 -13.85 2.16 24.26
C GLN A 820 -15.34 1.81 24.43
N MET A 821 -15.66 0.52 24.54
CA MET A 821 -17.01 0.06 24.82
C MET A 821 -17.50 0.51 26.21
N ARG A 822 -16.62 0.46 27.22
CA ARG A 822 -16.90 0.95 28.59
C ARG A 822 -17.23 2.43 28.60
N ALA A 823 -16.43 3.22 27.91
CA ALA A 823 -16.66 4.65 27.79
C ALA A 823 -18.04 4.95 27.17
N TYR A 824 -18.41 4.21 26.13
CA TYR A 824 -19.72 4.34 25.48
C TYR A 824 -20.89 3.95 26.42
N LEU A 825 -20.77 2.81 27.12
CA LEU A 825 -21.84 2.26 27.95
C LEU A 825 -21.97 2.90 29.34
N SER A 826 -20.95 3.63 29.80
CA SER A 826 -20.86 4.22 31.16
C SER A 826 -22.12 4.98 31.62
N ASN A 827 -22.82 5.68 30.72
CA ASN A 827 -24.01 6.46 31.02
C ASN A 827 -25.32 5.84 30.50
N LYS A 828 -25.32 4.53 30.19
CA LYS A 828 -26.43 3.81 29.53
C LYS A 828 -27.18 2.85 30.48
N ASN A 829 -27.22 3.18 31.78
CA ASN A 829 -27.99 2.48 32.82
C ASN A 829 -27.75 0.96 32.82
N ILE A 830 -28.79 0.13 32.62
CA ILE A 830 -28.70 -1.34 32.67
C ILE A 830 -27.73 -1.92 31.63
N LEU A 831 -27.25 -1.14 30.67
CA LEU A 831 -26.23 -1.56 29.70
C LEU A 831 -24.80 -1.35 30.21
N SER A 832 -24.61 -0.51 31.22
CA SER A 832 -23.29 -0.23 31.83
C SER A 832 -22.74 -1.48 32.52
N GLY A 833 -21.45 -1.79 32.34
CA GLY A 833 -20.81 -2.97 32.91
C GLY A 833 -20.97 -4.25 32.09
N HIS A 834 -21.64 -4.19 30.93
CA HIS A 834 -21.80 -5.32 30.01
C HIS A 834 -20.90 -5.25 28.77
N GLU A 835 -19.77 -4.53 28.85
CA GLU A 835 -18.85 -4.33 27.72
C GLU A 835 -18.37 -5.64 27.13
N ALA A 836 -17.85 -6.52 28.00
CA ALA A 836 -17.38 -7.85 27.63
C ALA A 836 -18.51 -8.69 27.02
N THR A 837 -19.75 -8.56 27.50
CA THR A 837 -20.90 -9.27 26.94
C THR A 837 -21.18 -8.83 25.50
N PHE A 838 -21.18 -7.52 25.22
CA PHE A 838 -21.37 -7.01 23.86
C PHE A 838 -20.24 -7.45 22.92
N LEU A 839 -18.97 -7.35 23.36
CA LEU A 839 -17.82 -7.74 22.56
C LEU A 839 -17.80 -9.26 22.28
N ASN A 840 -18.09 -10.09 23.28
CA ASN A 840 -18.16 -11.54 23.12
C ASN A 840 -19.31 -11.96 22.21
N ALA A 841 -20.49 -11.35 22.35
CA ALA A 841 -21.63 -11.63 21.48
C ALA A 841 -21.35 -11.22 20.02
N ALA A 842 -20.77 -10.04 19.83
CA ALA A 842 -20.32 -9.56 18.53
C ALA A 842 -19.36 -10.53 17.85
N GLN A 843 -18.31 -10.94 18.56
CA GLN A 843 -17.30 -11.89 18.06
C GLN A 843 -17.92 -13.26 17.75
N LYS A 844 -18.75 -13.79 18.67
CA LYS A 844 -19.35 -15.11 18.57
C LYS A 844 -20.28 -15.26 17.38
N TYR A 845 -21.06 -14.21 17.07
CA TYR A 845 -22.09 -14.26 16.03
C TYR A 845 -21.72 -13.50 14.75
N GLY A 846 -20.51 -12.91 14.68
CA GLY A 846 -20.07 -12.15 13.50
C GLY A 846 -20.90 -10.89 13.27
N VAL A 847 -21.24 -10.18 14.34
CA VAL A 847 -21.99 -8.92 14.28
C VAL A 847 -21.07 -7.77 14.68
N ASN A 848 -21.24 -6.62 14.04
CA ASN A 848 -20.53 -5.41 14.37
C ASN A 848 -20.82 -4.97 15.83
N ALA A 849 -19.77 -4.89 16.64
CA ALA A 849 -19.89 -4.62 18.08
C ALA A 849 -20.46 -3.22 18.39
N ILE A 850 -20.10 -2.21 17.58
CA ILE A 850 -20.65 -0.85 17.71
C ILE A 850 -22.14 -0.89 17.42
N TYR A 851 -22.55 -1.52 16.32
CA TYR A 851 -23.96 -1.66 15.97
C TYR A 851 -24.76 -2.32 17.11
N LEU A 852 -24.28 -3.41 17.70
CA LEU A 852 -25.00 -4.08 18.80
C LEU A 852 -25.20 -3.15 20.01
N ALA A 853 -24.16 -2.46 20.45
CA ALA A 853 -24.24 -1.57 21.60
C ALA A 853 -25.11 -0.33 21.33
N VAL A 854 -24.97 0.25 20.12
CA VAL A 854 -25.76 1.40 19.67
C VAL A 854 -27.23 1.04 19.52
N HIS A 855 -27.53 -0.07 18.84
CA HIS A 855 -28.89 -0.53 18.64
C HIS A 855 -29.57 -0.82 20.00
N ALA A 856 -28.89 -1.52 20.90
CA ALA A 856 -29.42 -1.75 22.23
C ALA A 856 -29.68 -0.45 23.00
N SER A 857 -28.78 0.53 22.89
CA SER A 857 -28.94 1.85 23.52
C SER A 857 -30.14 2.61 22.95
N LEU A 858 -30.37 2.56 21.63
CA LEU A 858 -31.50 3.24 21.01
C LEU A 858 -32.83 2.57 21.39
N GLU A 859 -32.93 1.25 21.24
CA GLU A 859 -34.14 0.49 21.53
C GLU A 859 -34.55 0.56 23.01
N THR A 860 -33.58 0.63 23.91
CA THR A 860 -33.86 0.69 25.35
C THR A 860 -33.95 2.11 25.90
N GLY A 861 -33.81 3.16 25.08
CA GLY A 861 -33.78 4.54 25.55
C GLY A 861 -32.63 4.80 26.52
N ASN A 862 -31.42 4.39 26.14
CA ASN A 862 -30.19 4.35 26.94
C ASN A 862 -30.33 3.50 28.21
N GLY A 863 -30.92 2.31 28.08
CA GLY A 863 -31.06 1.33 29.16
C GLY A 863 -32.15 1.65 30.19
N LYS A 864 -33.13 2.50 29.86
CA LYS A 864 -34.17 2.97 30.79
C LYS A 864 -35.55 2.37 30.52
N SER A 865 -35.77 1.80 29.33
CA SER A 865 -37.08 1.26 28.95
C SER A 865 -37.49 0.08 29.86
N PRO A 866 -38.79 -0.12 30.11
CA PRO A 866 -39.27 -1.27 30.88
C PRO A 866 -38.78 -2.63 30.33
N LEU A 867 -38.75 -2.80 29.00
CA LEU A 867 -38.24 -4.01 28.36
C LEU A 867 -36.72 -4.22 28.60
N GLY A 868 -35.94 -3.14 28.62
CA GLY A 868 -34.50 -3.18 28.90
C GLY A 868 -34.17 -3.41 30.37
N THR A 869 -34.91 -2.79 31.31
CA THR A 869 -34.71 -2.95 32.77
C THR A 869 -35.33 -4.24 33.34
N GLY A 870 -36.17 -4.88 32.52
CA GLY A 870 -36.77 -6.19 32.74
C GLY A 870 -38.17 -6.14 33.36
N ILE A 871 -39.00 -7.10 32.94
CA ILE A 871 -40.42 -7.24 33.31
C ILE A 871 -40.69 -8.66 33.79
N ILE A 872 -41.59 -8.81 34.77
CA ILE A 872 -42.03 -10.13 35.24
C ILE A 872 -43.16 -10.63 34.35
N VAL A 873 -42.98 -11.80 33.74
CA VAL A 873 -43.98 -12.51 32.93
C VAL A 873 -44.18 -13.92 33.49
N ASP A 874 -45.36 -14.16 34.08
CA ASP A 874 -45.72 -15.35 34.87
C ASP A 874 -44.61 -15.78 35.85
N GLY A 875 -44.22 -14.87 36.74
CA GLY A 875 -43.25 -15.12 37.81
C GLY A 875 -41.77 -15.10 37.41
N VAL A 876 -41.45 -14.97 36.12
CA VAL A 876 -40.06 -14.91 35.63
C VAL A 876 -39.73 -13.50 35.15
N LYS A 877 -38.66 -12.89 35.70
CA LYS A 877 -38.14 -11.61 35.20
C LYS A 877 -37.36 -11.84 33.90
N VAL A 878 -37.72 -11.11 32.85
CA VAL A 878 -37.15 -11.22 31.50
C VAL A 878 -36.73 -9.88 30.95
N TYR A 879 -35.76 -9.87 30.04
CA TYR A 879 -35.10 -8.68 29.49
C TYR A 879 -35.10 -8.74 27.97
N ASN A 880 -35.25 -7.59 27.31
CA ASN A 880 -35.18 -7.48 25.86
C ASN A 880 -34.44 -6.20 25.48
N MET A 881 -33.22 -6.34 24.95
CA MET A 881 -32.34 -5.21 24.66
C MET A 881 -32.52 -4.64 23.25
N TYR A 882 -33.23 -5.33 22.35
CA TYR A 882 -33.29 -4.98 20.92
C TYR A 882 -34.72 -4.88 20.39
N GLY A 883 -35.72 -4.75 21.27
CA GLY A 883 -37.12 -4.66 20.87
C GLY A 883 -37.67 -5.88 20.11
N ILE A 884 -37.00 -7.04 20.18
CA ILE A 884 -37.35 -8.20 19.35
C ILE A 884 -38.74 -8.72 19.74
N GLY A 885 -39.67 -8.74 18.79
CA GLY A 885 -41.07 -9.14 18.99
C GLY A 885 -41.96 -8.06 19.62
N ALA A 886 -41.50 -6.82 19.75
CA ALA A 886 -42.32 -5.69 20.17
C ALA A 886 -43.20 -5.21 18.99
N LEU A 887 -44.52 -5.28 19.14
CA LEU A 887 -45.48 -4.84 18.12
C LEU A 887 -46.12 -3.51 18.51
N ASP A 888 -46.36 -2.63 17.53
CA ASP A 888 -46.94 -1.31 17.75
C ASP A 888 -48.25 -1.36 18.55
N GLY A 889 -48.37 -0.47 19.54
CA GLY A 889 -49.51 -0.41 20.46
C GLY A 889 -49.53 -1.48 21.58
N LYS A 890 -48.69 -2.52 21.52
CA LYS A 890 -48.56 -3.58 22.55
C LYS A 890 -47.11 -3.98 22.84
N ALA A 891 -46.15 -3.12 22.50
CA ALA A 891 -44.71 -3.40 22.45
C ALA A 891 -44.17 -4.08 23.71
N VAL A 892 -44.56 -3.59 24.89
CA VAL A 892 -44.12 -4.10 26.19
C VAL A 892 -44.60 -5.55 26.42
N VAL A 893 -45.86 -5.85 26.10
CA VAL A 893 -46.44 -7.18 26.33
C VAL A 893 -45.88 -8.19 25.34
N THR A 894 -45.83 -7.85 24.05
CA THR A 894 -45.38 -8.81 23.04
C THR A 894 -43.87 -9.02 23.11
N GLY A 895 -43.09 -7.97 23.36
CA GLY A 895 -41.63 -8.04 23.52
C GLY A 895 -41.18 -8.81 24.76
N SER A 896 -41.91 -8.71 25.87
CA SER A 896 -41.60 -9.47 27.10
C SER A 896 -41.99 -10.95 26.99
N ASN A 897 -43.12 -11.27 26.34
CA ASN A 897 -43.48 -12.65 26.01
C ASN A 897 -42.45 -13.32 25.08
N MET A 898 -41.94 -12.57 24.10
CA MET A 898 -40.86 -13.05 23.23
C MET A 898 -39.57 -13.32 24.01
N ALA A 899 -39.17 -12.39 24.88
CA ALA A 899 -38.00 -12.57 25.75
C ALA A 899 -38.11 -13.79 26.65
N LYS A 900 -39.30 -14.06 27.20
CA LYS A 900 -39.59 -15.28 27.97
C LYS A 900 -39.44 -16.53 27.12
N LYS A 901 -40.02 -16.56 25.92
CA LYS A 901 -39.90 -17.69 24.97
C LYS A 901 -38.44 -17.98 24.62
N MET A 902 -37.62 -16.93 24.51
CA MET A 902 -36.19 -17.03 24.19
C MET A 902 -35.30 -17.29 25.42
N GLY A 903 -35.86 -17.31 26.64
CA GLY A 903 -35.10 -17.58 27.87
C GLY A 903 -34.18 -16.44 28.31
N TRP A 904 -34.48 -15.18 27.94
CA TRP A 904 -33.68 -14.00 28.27
C TRP A 904 -33.94 -13.51 29.69
N THR A 905 -33.54 -14.33 30.67
CA THR A 905 -33.79 -14.10 32.10
C THR A 905 -32.76 -13.22 32.79
N THR A 906 -31.72 -12.78 32.07
CA THR A 906 -30.70 -11.82 32.55
C THR A 906 -30.36 -10.84 31.43
N PRO A 907 -29.79 -9.66 31.74
CA PRO A 907 -29.28 -8.72 30.73
C PRO A 907 -28.30 -9.39 29.75
N GLU A 908 -27.39 -10.23 30.25
CA GLU A 908 -26.37 -10.88 29.41
C GLU A 908 -26.99 -11.87 28.42
N LYS A 909 -27.98 -12.65 28.87
CA LYS A 909 -28.73 -13.56 27.99
C LYS A 909 -29.52 -12.80 26.93
N ALA A 910 -30.06 -11.63 27.27
CA ALA A 910 -30.76 -10.79 26.31
C ALA A 910 -29.82 -10.17 25.27
N ILE A 911 -28.60 -9.76 25.68
CA ILE A 911 -27.55 -9.26 24.77
C ILE A 911 -27.06 -10.38 23.84
N ASP A 912 -26.60 -11.52 24.38
CA ASP A 912 -26.10 -12.65 23.57
C ASP A 912 -27.19 -13.23 22.66
N GLY A 913 -28.39 -13.46 23.19
CA GLY A 913 -29.50 -14.03 22.43
C GLY A 913 -30.05 -13.09 21.37
N GLY A 914 -30.10 -11.78 21.65
CA GLY A 914 -30.48 -10.78 20.67
C GLY A 914 -29.48 -10.65 19.52
N ALA A 915 -28.17 -10.67 19.82
CA ALA A 915 -27.12 -10.71 18.80
C ALA A 915 -27.21 -11.97 17.91
N SER A 916 -27.45 -13.13 18.52
CA SER A 916 -27.69 -14.39 17.80
C SER A 916 -28.90 -14.29 16.86
N TRP A 917 -29.98 -13.67 17.33
CA TRP A 917 -31.20 -13.48 16.55
C TRP A 917 -30.94 -12.56 15.35
N ILE A 918 -30.28 -11.41 15.55
CA ILE A 918 -29.88 -10.48 14.47
C ILE A 918 -29.02 -11.19 13.43
N ALA A 919 -28.00 -11.94 13.87
CA ALA A 919 -27.11 -12.65 12.96
C ALA A 919 -27.86 -13.70 12.12
N SER A 920 -28.68 -14.53 12.77
CA SER A 920 -29.41 -15.62 12.11
C SER A 920 -30.52 -15.14 11.19
N HIS A 921 -31.20 -14.04 11.52
CA HIS A 921 -32.36 -13.58 10.75
C HIS A 921 -31.99 -12.58 9.66
N TYR A 922 -30.97 -11.73 9.84
CA TYR A 922 -30.61 -10.70 8.86
C TYR A 922 -29.25 -10.93 8.20
N ILE A 923 -28.19 -11.17 8.96
CA ILE A 923 -26.84 -11.32 8.38
C ILE A 923 -26.76 -12.57 7.49
N LEU A 924 -27.26 -13.71 7.95
CA LEU A 924 -27.33 -14.94 7.12
C LEU A 924 -28.25 -14.79 5.89
N ALA A 925 -29.23 -13.89 5.97
CA ALA A 925 -30.11 -13.54 4.85
C ALA A 925 -29.49 -12.49 3.91
N LYS A 926 -28.21 -12.11 4.10
CA LYS A 926 -27.48 -11.06 3.37
C LYS A 926 -28.10 -9.66 3.49
N GLN A 927 -28.86 -9.41 4.55
CA GLN A 927 -29.41 -8.09 4.88
C GLN A 927 -28.56 -7.43 5.97
N ASN A 928 -27.31 -7.16 5.62
CA ASN A 928 -26.26 -6.69 6.52
C ASN A 928 -26.16 -5.16 6.62
N THR A 929 -27.16 -4.40 6.16
CA THR A 929 -27.22 -2.94 6.32
C THR A 929 -28.67 -2.51 6.60
N LEU A 930 -28.88 -1.34 7.21
CA LEU A 930 -30.23 -0.81 7.44
C LEU A 930 -31.02 -0.69 6.13
N TYR A 931 -30.35 -0.28 5.06
CA TYR A 931 -30.93 -0.24 3.72
C TYR A 931 -31.44 -1.63 3.29
N LYS A 932 -30.59 -2.67 3.39
CA LYS A 932 -30.96 -4.02 2.96
C LYS A 932 -32.01 -4.66 3.85
N MET A 933 -32.01 -4.34 5.15
CA MET A 933 -33.07 -4.74 6.09
C MET A 933 -34.41 -4.10 5.75
N ARG A 934 -34.41 -2.84 5.29
CA ARG A 934 -35.63 -2.14 4.88
C ARG A 934 -36.13 -2.59 3.53
N TRP A 935 -35.26 -2.70 2.54
CA TRP A 935 -35.66 -2.79 1.13
C TRP A 935 -35.46 -4.17 0.50
N ASN A 936 -34.56 -4.99 1.05
CA ASN A 936 -34.18 -6.30 0.54
C ASN A 936 -33.91 -6.32 -0.98
N PRO A 937 -32.87 -5.61 -1.47
CA PRO A 937 -32.58 -5.52 -2.90
C PRO A 937 -32.30 -6.87 -3.58
N GLU A 938 -31.87 -7.90 -2.84
CA GLU A 938 -31.70 -9.27 -3.36
C GLU A 938 -33.04 -9.90 -3.74
N ASN A 939 -34.09 -9.66 -2.94
CA ASN A 939 -35.45 -10.14 -3.17
C ASN A 939 -36.48 -9.05 -2.77
N PRO A 940 -36.67 -8.01 -3.60
CA PRO A 940 -37.49 -6.86 -3.26
C PRO A 940 -38.90 -7.24 -2.80
N GLY A 941 -39.43 -6.50 -1.84
CA GLY A 941 -40.76 -6.74 -1.26
C GLY A 941 -40.85 -7.90 -0.25
N THR A 942 -39.76 -8.61 0.02
CA THR A 942 -39.76 -9.74 0.98
C THR A 942 -38.89 -9.44 2.21
N HIS A 943 -39.22 -10.05 3.35
CA HIS A 943 -38.40 -10.06 4.57
C HIS A 943 -37.88 -8.67 4.99
N GLN A 944 -38.80 -7.72 5.17
CA GLN A 944 -38.49 -6.32 5.51
C GLN A 944 -38.65 -6.05 6.99
N TYR A 945 -37.74 -5.28 7.55
CA TYR A 945 -37.74 -4.93 8.97
C TYR A 945 -38.88 -3.97 9.36
N ALA A 946 -39.28 -3.08 8.44
CA ALA A 946 -40.27 -2.04 8.70
C ALA A 946 -41.06 -1.67 7.45
N THR A 947 -42.27 -1.12 7.63
CA THR A 947 -43.12 -0.60 6.54
C THR A 947 -42.90 0.89 6.26
N ALA A 948 -42.42 1.68 7.22
CA ALA A 948 -42.14 3.10 7.01
C ALA A 948 -41.00 3.30 5.99
N ALA A 949 -41.24 4.07 4.92
CA ALA A 949 -40.28 4.24 3.83
C ALA A 949 -38.98 4.92 4.30
N ASN A 950 -39.09 5.91 5.19
CA ASN A 950 -37.94 6.62 5.73
C ASN A 950 -37.22 5.88 6.87
N TRP A 951 -37.59 4.63 7.21
CA TRP A 951 -37.08 3.95 8.41
C TRP A 951 -35.56 3.89 8.43
N ALA A 952 -34.91 3.48 7.32
CA ALA A 952 -33.45 3.37 7.28
C ALA A 952 -32.77 4.73 7.53
N LEU A 953 -33.21 5.78 6.82
CA LEU A 953 -32.69 7.14 6.99
C LEU A 953 -32.92 7.73 8.40
N ALA A 954 -34.09 7.46 8.98
CA ALA A 954 -34.41 7.90 10.34
C ALA A 954 -33.43 7.30 11.36
N GLN A 955 -33.07 6.02 11.18
CA GLN A 955 -32.08 5.37 12.03
C GLN A 955 -30.64 5.83 11.76
N SER A 956 -30.29 6.15 10.50
CA SER A 956 -28.93 6.62 10.14
C SER A 956 -28.46 7.82 10.95
N LYS A 957 -29.35 8.77 11.26
CA LYS A 957 -29.03 9.95 12.07
C LYS A 957 -28.61 9.57 13.50
N SER A 958 -29.35 8.66 14.13
CA SER A 958 -29.04 8.15 15.46
C SER A 958 -27.80 7.28 15.44
N LEU A 959 -27.68 6.41 14.43
CA LEU A 959 -26.52 5.54 14.24
C LEU A 959 -25.24 6.37 14.07
N LYS A 960 -25.25 7.39 13.22
CA LYS A 960 -24.15 8.35 13.08
C LYS A 960 -23.77 8.95 14.42
N ARG A 961 -24.72 9.57 15.12
CA ARG A 961 -24.45 10.28 16.39
C ARG A 961 -23.73 9.38 17.39
N GLU A 962 -24.14 8.13 17.51
CA GLU A 962 -23.53 7.19 18.44
C GLU A 962 -22.22 6.59 17.88
N CYS A 963 -22.13 6.33 16.57
CA CYS A 963 -20.90 5.91 15.91
C CYS A 963 -19.79 6.97 15.95
N ASP A 964 -20.14 8.26 15.97
CA ASP A 964 -19.19 9.37 16.13
C ASP A 964 -18.53 9.37 17.51
N LEU A 965 -19.09 8.65 18.49
CA LEU A 965 -18.44 8.40 19.79
C LEU A 965 -17.35 7.32 19.71
N PHE A 966 -17.19 6.68 18.56
CA PHE A 966 -16.09 5.79 18.18
C PHE A 966 -15.31 6.39 17.00
N PRO A 967 -14.71 7.59 17.13
CA PRO A 967 -14.13 8.31 16.00
C PRO A 967 -12.81 7.68 15.51
N GLU A 968 -12.29 6.73 16.29
CA GLU A 968 -11.14 5.86 16.04
C GLU A 968 -11.34 4.77 14.99
N VAL A 969 -12.60 4.42 14.75
CA VAL A 969 -12.97 3.14 14.11
C VAL A 969 -13.35 3.40 12.67
N THR A 970 -12.60 2.87 11.71
CA THR A 970 -13.04 2.83 10.31
C THR A 970 -14.35 2.04 10.20
N LEU A 971 -15.41 2.68 9.72
CA LEU A 971 -16.72 2.03 9.59
C LEU A 971 -16.87 1.38 8.21
N PRO A 972 -17.15 0.07 8.14
CA PRO A 972 -17.38 -0.59 6.87
C PRO A 972 -18.76 -0.24 6.32
N LEU A 973 -18.82 0.17 5.05
CA LEU A 973 -20.04 0.46 4.32
C LEU A 973 -20.23 -0.53 3.17
N ASP A 974 -21.46 -0.98 2.95
CA ASP A 974 -21.86 -1.86 1.86
C ASP A 974 -22.95 -1.17 1.03
N ILE A 975 -22.50 -0.48 -0.03
CA ILE A 975 -23.32 0.36 -0.92
C ILE A 975 -24.03 -0.53 -1.96
N PRO A 976 -25.37 -0.51 -2.03
CA PRO A 976 -26.12 -1.26 -3.03
C PRO A 976 -26.05 -0.57 -4.40
N VAL A 977 -25.84 -1.37 -5.46
CA VAL A 977 -25.76 -0.90 -6.85
C VAL A 977 -26.78 -1.69 -7.68
N TYR A 978 -27.78 -1.01 -8.22
CA TYR A 978 -28.79 -1.61 -9.10
C TYR A 978 -28.27 -1.68 -10.54
N LYS A 979 -28.86 -2.58 -11.33
CA LYS A 979 -28.58 -2.69 -12.76
C LYS A 979 -29.02 -1.40 -13.47
N LYS A 980 -28.11 -0.84 -14.28
CA LYS A 980 -28.39 0.30 -15.15
C LYS A 980 -29.13 -0.11 -16.41
#